data_AF-I2K990-F1
#
_entry.id   AF-I2K990-F1
#
_cell.length_a   1.000
_cell.length_b   1.000
_cell.length_c   1.000
_cell.angle_alpha   90.00
_cell.angle_beta   90.00
_cell.angle_gamma   90.00
#
_symmetry.space_group_name_H-M   'P 1'
#
loop_
_entity.id
_entity.type
_entity.pdbx_description
1 polymer ?
#
loop_
_entity_poly.entity_id
_entity_poly.type
_entity_poly.pdbx_seq_one_letter_code
_entity_poly.pdbx_strand_id
1 'polypeptide(L)'
;MKWILLLIYLLSTLLSAKDVYYNLTIDYQQVNFTGENVEAMTINGGIPGPTIKAQEGDWVNIKVTNNMDVDTSIHWHGILFPGRNDQDGVPNLTTPPIKAHGSYTFRFPLIQSGTYWYHSHTRLQEQRGVYGSIMIQPKKKRYKVDKELVLILSDWTNEDPQEVMRTLKRGSEYYSIKKGTVQSLWGAIEHNAVGNMLTQWKNQMPAMDLSDVYYDAFLINGKQNSSYKAKSGEKIRLRIINGSASTFFYVQYADGPLHIVSADGVDVKPFDQDKLLISVAETYDAIITVPNDGTFELRATAQDGSGKASIYIGHGEKESVKGVPKPNYYAMRCGASMKPKGKGIGGSKTMKCSGGKSAVGMKCGASMNMKKMDMSLSQRPPTPYAKLEALEDTTLDKKRPWREVHLTLNGDMRSYIWSFNGKTLSEEDKIPIKKGENVRFIFENKTMMHHPLHLHGHFFRVVNENGSRSPLKHTVDIAPLGKSVIEFAADYEKDWLFHCHILYHMMSGMTRVVSYGTPKNQKEQASYNRFIKEFDKWYFWGNMLALDSMNEGLLAAASGKNSLIAYWESDYDTEYDNYIVYNRYIDRFSSWFGGVSIADRESDKTRAIIGYNYLLPGLIDAKLWVDSQGDARIWFIKELMLTNNTGLELEYQYDTELKSEWSATLDYRINKQFSIGARYHSDTKWGAGIRWFF
;
A
#
# COMPACT_ATOMS: atom_id res chain seq x y z
N MET A 1 -23.26 60.78 -9.58
CA MET A 1 -24.02 59.50 -9.41
C MET A 1 -23.43 58.30 -10.13
N LYS A 2 -22.93 58.41 -11.38
CA LYS A 2 -22.30 57.28 -12.11
C LYS A 2 -20.97 56.76 -11.50
N TRP A 3 -20.21 57.60 -10.80
CA TRP A 3 -18.94 57.19 -10.15
C TRP A 3 -19.13 56.44 -8.83
N ILE A 4 -20.24 56.69 -8.10
CA ILE A 4 -20.56 55.99 -6.85
C ILE A 4 -21.05 54.56 -7.14
N LEU A 5 -21.79 54.37 -8.23
CA LEU A 5 -22.21 53.03 -8.70
C LEU A 5 -21.02 52.21 -9.22
N LEU A 6 -20.01 52.84 -9.86
CA LEU A 6 -18.79 52.14 -10.27
C LEU A 6 -17.92 51.75 -9.07
N LEU A 7 -17.83 52.61 -8.05
CA LEU A 7 -17.11 52.31 -6.80
C LEU A 7 -17.80 51.21 -5.99
N ILE A 8 -19.15 51.17 -5.96
CA ILE A 8 -19.91 50.09 -5.32
C ILE A 8 -19.78 48.78 -6.12
N TYR A 9 -19.66 48.83 -7.45
CA TYR A 9 -19.40 47.65 -8.29
C TYR A 9 -17.95 47.13 -8.13
N LEU A 10 -16.97 48.03 -8.00
CA LEU A 10 -15.57 47.72 -7.68
C LEU A 10 -15.37 47.27 -6.22
N LEU A 11 -16.16 47.77 -5.27
CA LEU A 11 -16.18 47.26 -3.89
C LEU A 11 -16.95 45.92 -3.76
N SER A 12 -17.95 45.66 -4.61
CA SER A 12 -18.64 44.36 -4.61
C SER A 12 -17.81 43.21 -5.21
N THR A 13 -16.72 43.54 -5.92
CA THR A 13 -15.75 42.55 -6.44
C THR A 13 -14.53 42.37 -5.53
N LEU A 14 -14.46 43.10 -4.41
CA LEU A 14 -13.44 42.95 -3.35
C LEU A 14 -13.80 41.91 -2.27
N LEU A 15 -14.98 41.29 -2.33
CA LEU A 15 -15.24 40.05 -1.58
C LEU A 15 -14.79 38.86 -2.44
N SER A 16 -13.71 38.14 -2.06
CA SER A 16 -13.61 36.68 -2.27
C SER A 16 -12.24 36.10 -1.86
N ALA A 17 -11.73 36.44 -0.69
CA ALA A 17 -10.73 35.63 -0.01
C ALA A 17 -10.99 35.75 1.50
N LYS A 18 -11.70 34.78 2.08
CA LYS A 18 -11.95 34.75 3.52
C LYS A 18 -10.83 33.97 4.19
N ASP A 19 -10.28 34.49 5.29
CA ASP A 19 -9.46 33.67 6.18
C ASP A 19 -10.39 32.74 6.98
N VAL A 20 -10.21 31.43 6.80
CA VAL A 20 -10.91 30.36 7.51
C VAL A 20 -9.95 29.77 8.53
N TYR A 21 -10.38 29.68 9.79
CA TYR A 21 -9.53 29.25 10.90
C TYR A 21 -9.97 27.90 11.45
N TYR A 22 -9.00 27.02 11.68
CA TYR A 22 -9.19 25.74 12.36
C TYR A 22 -8.13 25.55 13.45
N ASN A 23 -8.54 24.94 14.56
CA ASN A 23 -7.64 24.40 15.57
C ASN A 23 -7.81 22.89 15.59
N LEU A 24 -6.71 22.16 15.37
CA LEU A 24 -6.65 20.72 15.47
C LEU A 24 -5.72 20.37 16.63
N THR A 25 -6.22 19.60 17.59
CA THR A 25 -5.44 19.11 18.72
C THR A 25 -5.33 17.59 18.58
N ILE A 26 -4.10 17.09 18.54
CA ILE A 26 -3.80 15.67 18.47
C ILE A 26 -3.48 15.19 19.87
N ASP A 27 -4.20 14.17 20.33
CA ASP A 27 -4.14 13.67 21.71
C ASP A 27 -4.31 12.14 21.75
N TYR A 28 -3.84 11.51 22.83
CA TYR A 28 -4.10 10.09 23.09
C TYR A 28 -5.47 9.90 23.72
N GLN A 29 -6.26 8.96 23.20
CA GLN A 29 -7.52 8.55 23.84
C GLN A 29 -7.77 7.06 23.67
N GLN A 30 -8.46 6.47 24.64
CA GLN A 30 -8.95 5.10 24.52
C GLN A 30 -10.15 5.05 23.56
N VAL A 31 -10.09 4.17 22.57
CA VAL A 31 -11.20 3.87 21.66
C VAL A 31 -11.55 2.40 21.75
N ASN A 32 -12.79 2.07 21.37
CA ASN A 32 -13.28 0.71 21.39
C ASN A 32 -14.12 0.43 20.14
N PHE A 33 -13.44 0.04 19.05
CA PHE A 33 -14.08 -0.30 17.78
C PHE A 33 -14.38 -1.80 17.65
N THR A 34 -13.77 -2.63 18.49
CA THR A 34 -13.66 -4.09 18.34
C THR A 34 -14.14 -4.86 19.57
N GLY A 35 -14.54 -4.17 20.64
CA GLY A 35 -14.83 -4.74 21.96
C GLY A 35 -13.70 -4.50 22.97
N GLU A 36 -12.49 -4.18 22.51
CA GLU A 36 -11.31 -3.94 23.35
C GLU A 36 -10.97 -2.44 23.39
N ASN A 37 -10.58 -1.94 24.56
CA ASN A 37 -10.08 -0.58 24.70
C ASN A 37 -8.62 -0.53 24.24
N VAL A 38 -8.36 0.28 23.21
CA VAL A 38 -7.03 0.49 22.64
C VAL A 38 -6.72 1.99 22.65
N GLU A 39 -5.50 2.35 23.03
CA GLU A 39 -5.04 3.73 22.94
C GLU A 39 -4.84 4.16 21.49
N ALA A 40 -5.57 5.17 21.05
CA ALA A 40 -5.50 5.75 19.72
C ALA A 40 -4.96 7.17 19.74
N MET A 41 -4.62 7.69 18.57
CA MET A 41 -4.27 9.09 18.37
C MET A 41 -5.45 9.79 17.70
N THR A 42 -6.13 10.66 18.45
CA THR A 42 -7.35 11.34 18.00
C THR A 42 -7.07 12.77 17.59
N ILE A 43 -7.88 13.32 16.68
CA ILE A 43 -7.84 14.74 16.32
C ILE A 43 -9.13 15.40 16.80
N ASN A 44 -9.02 16.32 17.75
CA ASN A 44 -10.16 16.94 18.47
C ASN A 44 -11.08 15.88 19.12
N GLY A 45 -10.50 14.80 19.66
CA GLY A 45 -11.24 13.73 20.34
C GLY A 45 -12.01 12.78 19.42
N GLY A 46 -11.72 12.79 18.12
CA GLY A 46 -12.36 11.91 17.14
C GLY A 46 -11.38 11.17 16.24
N ILE A 47 -11.83 10.01 15.75
CA ILE A 47 -11.27 9.27 14.61
C ILE A 47 -12.45 8.94 13.70
N PRO A 48 -12.52 9.50 12.48
CA PRO A 48 -11.61 10.52 11.93
C PRO A 48 -11.66 11.84 12.70
N GLY A 49 -10.66 12.69 12.48
CA GLY A 49 -10.67 14.10 12.83
C GLY A 49 -11.79 14.89 12.12
N PRO A 50 -12.04 16.14 12.55
CA PRO A 50 -13.11 16.97 11.99
C PRO A 50 -12.92 17.25 10.51
N THR A 51 -14.03 17.36 9.77
CA THR A 51 -13.98 17.82 8.38
C THR A 51 -13.67 19.32 8.30
N ILE A 52 -12.57 19.65 7.64
CA ILE A 52 -12.25 21.03 7.24
C ILE A 52 -13.17 21.40 6.08
N LYS A 53 -13.93 22.48 6.22
CA LYS A 53 -14.88 22.98 5.22
C LYS A 53 -14.48 24.39 4.81
N ALA A 54 -14.22 24.59 3.54
CA ALA A 54 -13.84 25.89 3.00
C ALA A 54 -14.41 26.06 1.59
N GLN A 55 -14.28 27.27 1.05
CA GLN A 55 -14.61 27.58 -0.34
C GLN A 55 -13.33 27.79 -1.15
N GLU A 56 -13.39 27.45 -2.43
CA GLU A 56 -12.35 27.78 -3.40
C GLU A 56 -12.09 29.31 -3.39
N GLY A 57 -10.83 29.69 -3.21
CA GLY A 57 -10.37 31.07 -3.04
C GLY A 57 -10.14 31.49 -1.59
N ASP A 58 -10.58 30.72 -0.60
CA ASP A 58 -10.32 31.00 0.81
C ASP A 58 -8.84 30.82 1.16
N TRP A 59 -8.39 31.55 2.19
CA TRP A 59 -7.13 31.28 2.87
C TRP A 59 -7.41 30.46 4.11
N VAL A 60 -6.79 29.29 4.21
CA VAL A 60 -6.99 28.41 5.35
C VAL A 60 -5.83 28.56 6.32
N ASN A 61 -6.15 28.78 7.59
CA ASN A 61 -5.24 28.96 8.70
C ASN A 61 -5.51 27.85 9.73
N ILE A 62 -4.60 26.88 9.85
CA ILE A 62 -4.81 25.69 10.69
C ILE A 62 -3.70 25.62 11.73
N LYS A 63 -4.04 25.85 12.99
CA LYS A 63 -3.12 25.58 14.10
C LYS A 63 -3.28 24.12 14.51
N VAL A 64 -2.21 23.35 14.35
CA VAL A 64 -2.13 21.97 14.83
C VAL A 64 -1.34 21.97 16.14
N THR A 65 -1.96 21.51 17.21
CA THR A 65 -1.37 21.36 18.54
C THR A 65 -1.18 19.87 18.81
N ASN A 66 0.03 19.48 19.21
CA ASN A 66 0.37 18.12 19.54
C ASN A 66 0.46 18.00 21.06
N ASN A 67 -0.51 17.35 21.70
CA ASN A 67 -0.47 17.08 23.15
C ASN A 67 0.26 15.79 23.49
N MET A 68 0.59 14.96 22.51
CA MET A 68 1.30 13.69 22.70
C MET A 68 2.77 13.92 23.09
N ASP A 69 3.40 12.85 23.57
CA ASP A 69 4.81 12.74 23.95
C ASP A 69 5.74 12.39 22.77
N VAL A 70 5.18 12.19 21.57
CA VAL A 70 5.92 11.93 20.32
C VAL A 70 5.74 13.05 19.31
N ASP A 71 6.72 13.25 18.42
CA ASP A 71 6.59 14.16 17.28
C ASP A 71 5.44 13.74 16.35
N THR A 72 4.79 14.69 15.69
CA THR A 72 3.73 14.45 14.70
C THR A 72 3.87 15.38 13.48
N SER A 73 3.04 15.17 12.48
CA SER A 73 2.92 16.01 11.29
C SER A 73 1.51 15.86 10.71
N ILE A 74 1.12 16.76 9.81
CA ILE A 74 -0.14 16.65 9.06
C ILE A 74 0.17 17.06 7.62
N HIS A 75 0.00 16.11 6.69
CA HIS A 75 -0.02 16.34 5.26
C HIS A 75 -1.47 16.60 4.78
N TRP A 76 -1.62 17.52 3.83
CA TRP A 76 -2.91 17.88 3.23
C TRP A 76 -3.03 17.22 1.85
N HIS A 77 -3.50 15.98 1.84
CA HIS A 77 -3.48 15.10 0.67
C HIS A 77 -4.24 15.68 -0.52
N GLY A 78 -3.54 15.85 -1.63
CA GLY A 78 -4.08 16.37 -2.89
C GLY A 78 -4.18 17.89 -2.96
N ILE A 79 -3.80 18.63 -1.91
CA ILE A 79 -3.78 20.10 -1.93
C ILE A 79 -2.54 20.61 -2.68
N LEU A 80 -2.74 21.59 -3.54
CA LEU A 80 -1.67 22.26 -4.27
C LEU A 80 -1.08 23.40 -3.43
N PHE A 81 0.26 23.51 -3.40
CA PHE A 81 0.96 24.62 -2.76
C PHE A 81 1.91 25.34 -3.73
N PRO A 82 1.40 26.12 -4.70
CA PRO A 82 2.24 26.85 -5.64
C PRO A 82 3.26 27.74 -4.92
N GLY A 83 4.55 27.43 -5.09
CA GLY A 83 5.66 28.16 -4.48
C GLY A 83 5.76 28.04 -2.95
N ARG A 84 4.97 27.16 -2.30
CA ARG A 84 4.89 27.03 -0.84
C ARG A 84 4.90 25.58 -0.36
N ASN A 85 5.87 24.79 -0.83
CA ASN A 85 6.01 23.42 -0.35
C ASN A 85 6.25 23.35 1.18
N ASP A 86 6.69 24.44 1.83
CA ASP A 86 6.82 24.57 3.29
C ASP A 86 5.51 24.31 4.07
N GLN A 87 4.37 24.30 3.39
CA GLN A 87 3.04 24.04 3.94
C GLN A 87 2.54 22.61 3.70
N ASP A 88 3.31 21.77 2.98
CA ASP A 88 2.90 20.44 2.54
C ASP A 88 2.79 19.41 3.68
N GLY A 89 3.59 19.54 4.73
CA GLY A 89 3.41 18.75 5.95
C GLY A 89 4.22 17.47 6.05
N VAL A 90 5.21 17.25 5.18
CA VAL A 90 6.12 16.08 5.27
C VAL A 90 7.30 16.42 6.18
N PRO A 91 7.43 15.76 7.35
CA PRO A 91 8.40 16.13 8.37
C PRO A 91 9.83 15.94 7.86
N ASN A 92 10.67 16.94 8.12
CA ASN A 92 12.09 16.99 7.73
C ASN A 92 12.37 17.06 6.21
N LEU A 93 11.36 16.96 5.34
CA LEU A 93 11.48 17.18 3.89
C LEU A 93 10.96 18.56 3.48
N THR A 94 9.69 18.82 3.77
CA THR A 94 8.99 20.04 3.36
C THR A 94 8.66 20.93 4.55
N THR A 95 8.22 20.34 5.66
CA THR A 95 7.79 21.05 6.88
C THR A 95 8.57 20.53 8.09
N PRO A 96 8.87 21.35 9.11
CA PRO A 96 9.41 20.85 10.37
C PRO A 96 8.42 19.91 11.08
N PRO A 97 8.87 18.87 11.79
CA PRO A 97 7.98 18.07 12.62
C PRO A 97 7.36 18.92 13.75
N ILE A 98 6.09 18.66 14.05
CA ILE A 98 5.41 19.26 15.19
C ILE A 98 5.86 18.49 16.43
N LYS A 99 6.70 19.12 17.25
CA LYS A 99 7.27 18.49 18.43
C LYS A 99 6.22 18.05 19.44
N ALA A 100 6.56 17.06 20.26
CA ALA A 100 5.80 16.70 21.46
C ALA A 100 5.48 17.96 22.28
N HIS A 101 4.22 18.08 22.72
CA HIS A 101 3.68 19.26 23.43
C HIS A 101 3.82 20.60 22.67
N GLY A 102 4.09 20.55 21.36
CA GLY A 102 4.31 21.70 20.49
C GLY A 102 3.10 22.07 19.65
N SER A 103 3.21 23.15 18.87
CA SER A 103 2.21 23.49 17.86
C SER A 103 2.85 24.10 16.62
N TYR A 104 2.17 23.98 15.48
CA TYR A 104 2.56 24.59 14.22
C TYR A 104 1.31 25.13 13.50
N THR A 105 1.43 26.28 12.86
CA THR A 105 0.34 26.89 12.10
C THR A 105 0.62 26.81 10.62
N PHE A 106 -0.25 26.10 9.90
CA PHE A 106 -0.26 26.08 8.44
C PHE A 106 -1.12 27.23 7.92
N ARG A 107 -0.66 27.88 6.86
CA ARG A 107 -1.41 28.93 6.17
C ARG A 107 -1.19 28.86 4.67
N PHE A 108 -2.24 28.57 3.91
CA PHE A 108 -2.16 28.46 2.45
C PHE A 108 -3.50 28.80 1.77
N PRO A 109 -3.48 29.28 0.52
CA PRO A 109 -4.69 29.54 -0.25
C PRO A 109 -5.25 28.25 -0.85
N LEU A 110 -6.58 28.15 -0.93
CA LEU A 110 -7.26 27.09 -1.65
C LEU A 110 -7.54 27.52 -3.09
N ILE A 111 -6.68 27.10 -4.02
CA ILE A 111 -6.82 27.41 -5.45
C ILE A 111 -7.58 26.35 -6.25
N GLN A 112 -8.15 25.37 -5.56
CA GLN A 112 -8.86 24.23 -6.11
C GLN A 112 -10.14 23.98 -5.31
N SER A 113 -10.99 23.10 -5.81
CA SER A 113 -12.20 22.63 -5.13
C SER A 113 -12.30 21.12 -5.23
N GLY A 114 -13.09 20.47 -4.38
CA GLY A 114 -13.25 19.01 -4.41
C GLY A 114 -13.24 18.35 -3.04
N THR A 115 -13.07 17.03 -3.06
CA THR A 115 -12.97 16.16 -1.89
C THR A 115 -11.51 15.74 -1.69
N TYR A 116 -10.96 16.13 -0.54
CA TYR A 116 -9.58 15.85 -0.13
C TYR A 116 -9.57 15.38 1.32
N TRP A 117 -8.38 15.11 1.85
CA TRP A 117 -8.22 14.64 3.22
C TRP A 117 -6.86 15.06 3.77
N TYR A 118 -6.66 14.88 5.07
CA TYR A 118 -5.39 15.14 5.73
C TYR A 118 -5.04 13.96 6.61
N HIS A 119 -3.74 13.68 6.76
CA HIS A 119 -3.25 12.56 7.56
C HIS A 119 -1.83 12.82 8.04
N SER A 120 -1.39 12.08 9.07
CA SER A 120 0.00 12.16 9.53
C SER A 120 0.96 11.56 8.51
N HIS A 121 2.05 12.29 8.27
CA HIS A 121 3.21 11.79 7.52
C HIS A 121 4.38 11.42 8.47
N THR A 122 4.07 11.22 9.75
CA THR A 122 5.03 10.79 10.76
C THR A 122 4.84 9.30 11.05
N ARG A 123 5.78 8.48 10.59
CA ARG A 123 5.86 7.04 10.91
C ARG A 123 4.54 6.33 10.55
N LEU A 124 3.95 5.63 11.51
CA LEU A 124 2.73 4.83 11.34
C LEU A 124 1.51 5.45 12.04
N GLN A 125 1.56 6.75 12.35
CA GLN A 125 0.51 7.44 13.11
C GLN A 125 -0.85 7.47 12.39
N GLU A 126 -0.84 7.45 11.06
CA GLU A 126 -2.06 7.38 10.23
C GLU A 126 -2.93 6.18 10.64
N GLN A 127 -2.33 4.99 10.76
CA GLN A 127 -3.03 3.77 11.19
C GLN A 127 -3.69 3.91 12.58
N ARG A 128 -3.16 4.79 13.45
CA ARG A 128 -3.67 5.01 14.82
C ARG A 128 -4.70 6.12 14.93
N GLY A 129 -5.13 6.71 13.83
CA GLY A 129 -6.26 7.64 13.82
C GLY A 129 -5.94 9.08 13.44
N VAL A 130 -4.67 9.41 13.13
CA VAL A 130 -4.28 10.77 12.76
C VAL A 130 -4.62 11.04 11.28
N TYR A 131 -5.92 11.17 11.00
CA TYR A 131 -6.46 11.53 9.68
C TYR A 131 -7.84 12.18 9.79
N GLY A 132 -8.24 12.94 8.77
CA GLY A 132 -9.55 13.55 8.65
C GLY A 132 -9.82 14.10 7.25
N SER A 133 -10.99 14.69 7.03
CA SER A 133 -11.44 15.07 5.68
C SER A 133 -11.34 16.57 5.40
N ILE A 134 -11.20 16.93 4.13
CA ILE A 134 -11.26 18.32 3.65
C ILE A 134 -12.32 18.38 2.53
N MET A 135 -13.28 19.26 2.67
CA MET A 135 -14.31 19.52 1.68
C MET A 135 -14.20 20.97 1.22
N ILE A 136 -13.82 21.17 -0.04
CA ILE A 136 -13.67 22.50 -0.63
C ILE A 136 -14.80 22.71 -1.65
N GLN A 137 -15.66 23.69 -1.36
CA GLN A 137 -16.79 24.04 -2.21
C GLN A 137 -16.31 24.83 -3.43
N PRO A 138 -16.74 24.48 -4.66
CA PRO A 138 -16.38 25.26 -5.84
C PRO A 138 -17.07 26.63 -5.81
N LYS A 139 -16.46 27.64 -6.44
CA LYS A 139 -17.12 28.94 -6.67
C LYS A 139 -18.40 28.79 -7.49
N LYS A 140 -18.40 27.86 -8.45
CA LYS A 140 -19.54 27.53 -9.30
C LYS A 140 -19.92 26.06 -9.16
N LYS A 141 -21.05 25.78 -8.52
CA LYS A 141 -21.57 24.41 -8.39
C LYS A 141 -22.08 23.89 -9.74
N ARG A 142 -21.53 22.77 -10.20
CA ARG A 142 -21.97 22.06 -11.42
C ARG A 142 -23.25 21.25 -11.19
N TYR A 143 -23.32 20.58 -10.04
CA TYR A 143 -24.45 19.72 -9.67
C TYR A 143 -25.28 20.37 -8.57
N LYS A 144 -26.60 20.35 -8.73
CA LYS A 144 -27.54 20.72 -7.67
C LYS A 144 -27.88 19.47 -6.86
N VAL A 145 -27.52 19.50 -5.58
CA VAL A 145 -27.77 18.44 -4.60
C VAL A 145 -28.35 19.06 -3.34
N ASP A 146 -29.18 18.32 -2.62
CA ASP A 146 -29.84 18.78 -1.40
C ASP A 146 -28.89 18.68 -0.21
N LYS A 147 -28.05 17.65 -0.18
CA LYS A 147 -27.09 17.38 0.90
C LYS A 147 -25.77 16.85 0.37
N GLU A 148 -24.74 17.02 1.19
CA GLU A 148 -23.40 16.48 0.94
C GLU A 148 -22.97 15.69 2.17
N LEU A 149 -22.58 14.43 1.95
CA LEU A 149 -22.21 13.50 2.99
C LEU A 149 -20.77 13.04 2.75
N VAL A 150 -19.86 13.41 3.64
CA VAL A 150 -18.47 12.96 3.62
C VAL A 150 -18.37 11.59 4.29
N LEU A 151 -17.73 10.65 3.60
CA LEU A 151 -17.56 9.27 4.02
C LEU A 151 -16.07 8.92 3.92
N ILE A 152 -15.38 8.85 5.06
CA ILE A 152 -14.00 8.35 5.12
C ILE A 152 -14.00 6.88 5.51
N LEU A 153 -13.49 6.07 4.61
CA LEU A 153 -13.26 4.64 4.78
C LEU A 153 -11.90 4.48 5.47
N SER A 154 -11.82 3.56 6.43
CA SER A 154 -10.58 3.26 7.14
C SER A 154 -10.55 1.81 7.62
N ASP A 155 -9.34 1.31 7.83
CA ASP A 155 -9.05 0.05 8.50
C ASP A 155 -8.52 0.32 9.91
N TRP A 156 -8.79 -0.58 10.84
CA TRP A 156 -8.40 -0.47 12.23
C TRP A 156 -7.76 -1.77 12.70
N THR A 157 -6.65 -1.64 13.41
CA THR A 157 -6.05 -2.75 14.15
C THR A 157 -5.90 -2.36 15.62
N ASN A 158 -6.18 -3.31 16.51
CA ASN A 158 -5.90 -3.18 17.93
C ASN A 158 -4.40 -3.27 18.21
N GLU A 159 -3.63 -3.83 17.29
CA GLU A 159 -2.19 -4.00 17.40
C GLU A 159 -1.44 -2.65 17.30
N ASP A 160 -0.28 -2.54 17.97
CA ASP A 160 0.65 -1.45 17.70
C ASP A 160 1.17 -1.59 16.24
N PRO A 161 1.05 -0.56 15.39
CA PRO A 161 1.54 -0.62 14.02
C PRO A 161 3.03 -0.94 13.89
N GLN A 162 3.85 -0.61 14.89
CA GLN A 162 5.27 -1.02 14.91
C GLN A 162 5.41 -2.55 15.02
N GLU A 163 4.56 -3.19 15.83
CA GLU A 163 4.49 -4.64 15.93
C GLU A 163 3.96 -5.26 14.63
N VAL A 164 3.05 -4.57 13.93
CA VAL A 164 2.57 -4.99 12.61
C VAL A 164 3.74 -4.99 11.62
N MET A 165 4.48 -3.89 11.53
CA MET A 165 5.66 -3.79 10.69
C MET A 165 6.72 -4.85 11.04
N ARG A 166 6.96 -5.08 12.32
CA ARG A 166 7.90 -6.11 12.80
C ARG A 166 7.48 -7.52 12.39
N THR A 167 6.18 -7.81 12.43
CA THR A 167 5.59 -9.09 12.00
C THR A 167 5.71 -9.29 10.49
N LEU A 168 5.49 -8.22 9.72
CA LEU A 168 5.68 -8.22 8.27
C LEU A 168 7.15 -8.44 7.90
N LYS A 169 8.08 -7.76 8.57
CA LYS A 169 9.54 -7.94 8.40
C LYS A 169 10.03 -9.35 8.72
N ARG A 170 9.37 -10.04 9.66
CA ARG A 170 9.63 -11.45 9.98
C ARG A 170 9.20 -12.41 8.88
N GLY A 171 8.32 -12.00 7.96
CA GLY A 171 7.76 -12.87 6.92
C GLY A 171 6.72 -13.86 7.44
N SER A 172 6.02 -13.53 8.53
CA SER A 172 5.09 -14.44 9.20
C SER A 172 3.78 -14.65 8.44
N GLU A 173 3.26 -15.88 8.42
CA GLU A 173 1.96 -16.24 7.83
C GLU A 173 0.76 -15.78 8.68
N TYR A 174 1.00 -15.23 9.88
CA TYR A 174 -0.03 -14.94 10.86
C TYR A 174 -1.20 -14.14 10.30
N TYR A 175 -0.95 -13.10 9.50
CA TYR A 175 -2.03 -12.29 8.93
C TYR A 175 -2.81 -13.03 7.85
N SER A 176 -2.15 -13.83 7.02
CA SER A 176 -2.84 -14.68 6.04
C SER A 176 -3.68 -15.76 6.75
N ILE A 177 -3.22 -16.30 7.88
CA ILE A 177 -3.99 -17.22 8.74
C ILE A 177 -5.25 -16.53 9.27
N LYS A 178 -5.10 -15.34 9.87
CA LYS A 178 -6.22 -14.58 10.44
C LYS A 178 -7.26 -14.19 9.40
N LYS A 179 -6.84 -13.87 8.18
CA LYS A 179 -7.76 -13.58 7.06
C LYS A 179 -8.37 -14.85 6.44
N GLY A 180 -7.78 -16.02 6.69
CA GLY A 180 -8.17 -17.28 6.04
C GLY A 180 -7.75 -17.34 4.57
N THR A 181 -6.61 -16.73 4.23
CA THR A 181 -6.10 -16.57 2.85
C THR A 181 -4.84 -17.38 2.56
N VAL A 182 -4.40 -18.21 3.52
CA VAL A 182 -3.28 -19.14 3.33
C VAL A 182 -3.55 -20.08 2.15
N GLN A 183 -2.56 -20.21 1.28
CA GLN A 183 -2.59 -21.16 0.16
C GLN A 183 -1.85 -22.44 0.58
N SER A 184 -2.56 -23.34 1.26
CA SER A 184 -2.03 -24.61 1.75
C SER A 184 -2.12 -25.72 0.70
N LEU A 185 -1.31 -26.77 0.85
CA LEU A 185 -1.34 -27.95 0.00
C LEU A 185 -2.70 -28.63 0.05
N TRP A 186 -3.29 -28.78 1.25
CA TRP A 186 -4.63 -29.36 1.40
C TRP A 186 -5.69 -28.51 0.70
N GLY A 187 -5.70 -27.19 0.90
CA GLY A 187 -6.63 -26.31 0.20
C GLY A 187 -6.43 -26.33 -1.32
N ALA A 188 -5.19 -26.47 -1.79
CA ALA A 188 -4.90 -26.65 -3.21
C ALA A 188 -5.45 -27.97 -3.76
N ILE A 189 -5.51 -29.05 -2.96
CA ILE A 189 -6.15 -30.31 -3.33
C ILE A 189 -7.67 -30.13 -3.40
N GLU A 190 -8.28 -29.57 -2.35
CA GLU A 190 -9.74 -29.32 -2.28
C GLU A 190 -10.25 -28.46 -3.44
N HIS A 191 -9.46 -27.46 -3.85
CA HIS A 191 -9.80 -26.56 -4.95
C HIS A 191 -9.29 -27.02 -6.33
N ASN A 192 -8.75 -28.22 -6.47
CA ASN A 192 -8.12 -28.73 -7.71
C ASN A 192 -7.06 -27.76 -8.30
N ALA A 193 -6.32 -27.09 -7.42
CA ALA A 193 -5.37 -26.03 -7.72
C ALA A 193 -3.89 -26.43 -7.53
N VAL A 194 -3.58 -27.70 -7.22
CA VAL A 194 -2.19 -28.19 -7.08
C VAL A 194 -1.32 -27.83 -8.30
N GLY A 195 -1.85 -27.94 -9.52
CA GLY A 195 -1.12 -27.56 -10.73
C GLY A 195 -0.81 -26.05 -10.81
N ASN A 196 -1.71 -25.20 -10.34
CA ASN A 196 -1.45 -23.75 -10.23
C ASN A 196 -0.36 -23.48 -9.20
N MET A 197 -0.43 -24.13 -8.04
CA MET A 197 0.55 -24.01 -6.97
C MET A 197 1.96 -24.44 -7.43
N LEU A 198 2.08 -25.59 -8.10
CA LEU A 198 3.34 -26.04 -8.70
C LEU A 198 3.88 -25.07 -9.76
N THR A 199 2.99 -24.44 -10.53
CA THR A 199 3.37 -23.42 -11.51
C THR A 199 3.88 -22.16 -10.83
N GLN A 200 3.24 -21.71 -9.75
CA GLN A 200 3.72 -20.58 -8.94
C GLN A 200 5.11 -20.88 -8.38
N TRP A 201 5.28 -22.06 -7.76
CA TRP A 201 6.56 -22.49 -7.21
C TRP A 201 7.65 -22.57 -8.26
N LYS A 202 7.36 -23.13 -9.44
CA LYS A 202 8.31 -23.19 -10.56
C LYS A 202 8.77 -21.80 -11.01
N ASN A 203 7.90 -20.80 -10.92
CA ASN A 203 8.21 -19.41 -11.28
C ASN A 203 8.70 -18.58 -10.09
N GLN A 204 9.08 -19.21 -8.96
CA GLN A 204 9.55 -18.56 -7.74
C GLN A 204 8.56 -17.49 -7.23
N MET A 205 7.26 -17.77 -7.39
CA MET A 205 6.18 -16.90 -6.92
C MET A 205 5.63 -17.44 -5.61
N PRO A 206 5.78 -16.71 -4.48
CA PRO A 206 5.12 -17.07 -3.24
C PRO A 206 3.59 -16.93 -3.38
N ALA A 207 2.87 -17.44 -2.38
CA ALA A 207 1.43 -17.30 -2.30
C ALA A 207 1.02 -15.82 -2.47
N MET A 208 0.06 -15.58 -3.36
CA MET A 208 -0.50 -14.25 -3.57
C MET A 208 -1.36 -13.84 -2.38
N ASP A 209 -1.23 -12.58 -1.98
CA ASP A 209 -2.12 -11.91 -1.04
C ASP A 209 -2.62 -10.61 -1.64
N LEU A 210 -3.82 -10.18 -1.23
CA LEU A 210 -4.44 -8.93 -1.68
C LEU A 210 -4.25 -7.79 -0.67
N SER A 211 -3.96 -8.13 0.59
CA SER A 211 -3.66 -7.20 1.66
C SER A 211 -2.51 -7.78 2.48
N ASP A 212 -1.56 -7.00 2.96
CA ASP A 212 -0.47 -7.54 3.79
C ASP A 212 -0.91 -7.82 5.23
N VAL A 213 -1.86 -7.02 5.71
CA VAL A 213 -2.23 -6.92 7.12
C VAL A 213 -3.64 -7.45 7.33
N TYR A 214 -3.84 -8.11 8.47
CA TYR A 214 -5.17 -8.37 9.00
C TYR A 214 -5.62 -7.20 9.85
N TYR A 215 -6.85 -6.73 9.62
CA TYR A 215 -7.47 -5.66 10.39
C TYR A 215 -8.63 -6.18 11.23
N ASP A 216 -8.73 -5.71 12.46
CA ASP A 216 -9.75 -6.12 13.42
C ASP A 216 -11.11 -5.47 13.13
N ALA A 217 -11.12 -4.28 12.51
CA ALA A 217 -12.34 -3.61 12.09
C ALA A 217 -12.14 -2.77 10.82
N PHE A 218 -13.24 -2.54 10.12
CA PHE A 218 -13.34 -1.58 9.02
C PHE A 218 -14.40 -0.55 9.36
N LEU A 219 -14.15 0.71 9.03
CA LEU A 219 -14.94 1.83 9.54
C LEU A 219 -15.33 2.80 8.42
N ILE A 220 -16.57 3.30 8.47
CA ILE A 220 -17.02 4.50 7.77
C ILE A 220 -17.25 5.58 8.82
N ASN A 221 -16.50 6.69 8.75
CA ASN A 221 -16.56 7.79 9.72
C ASN A 221 -16.44 7.29 11.18
N GLY A 222 -15.50 6.37 11.45
CA GLY A 222 -15.23 5.85 12.79
C GLY A 222 -16.24 4.80 13.30
N LYS A 223 -17.10 4.25 12.43
CA LYS A 223 -18.11 3.24 12.81
C LYS A 223 -18.17 2.07 11.83
N GLN A 224 -18.32 0.85 12.35
CA GLN A 224 -18.56 -0.33 11.50
C GLN A 224 -19.97 -0.31 10.88
N ASN A 225 -20.96 0.16 11.64
CA ASN A 225 -22.35 0.26 11.21
C ASN A 225 -22.93 1.59 11.69
N SER A 226 -23.54 2.34 10.79
CA SER A 226 -24.20 3.61 11.11
C SER A 226 -25.44 3.86 10.25
N SER A 227 -26.22 4.88 10.62
CA SER A 227 -27.37 5.32 9.83
C SER A 227 -27.34 6.84 9.64
N TYR A 228 -27.74 7.27 8.45
CA TYR A 228 -27.89 8.68 8.07
C TYR A 228 -29.34 8.93 7.64
N LYS A 229 -30.03 9.79 8.39
CA LYS A 229 -31.43 10.13 8.10
C LYS A 229 -31.50 11.07 6.90
N ALA A 230 -32.20 10.63 5.87
CA ALA A 230 -32.48 11.42 4.67
C ALA A 230 -33.94 11.24 4.25
N LYS A 231 -34.50 12.24 3.58
CA LYS A 231 -35.88 12.20 3.07
C LYS A 231 -35.90 11.55 1.69
N SER A 232 -36.96 10.83 1.37
CA SER A 232 -37.21 10.28 0.04
C SER A 232 -37.11 11.37 -1.02
N GLY A 233 -36.44 11.07 -2.14
CA GLY A 233 -36.19 12.00 -3.24
C GLY A 233 -35.04 12.99 -3.03
N GLU A 234 -34.43 13.09 -1.83
CA GLU A 234 -33.25 13.94 -1.62
C GLU A 234 -32.08 13.44 -2.49
N LYS A 235 -31.44 14.35 -3.22
CA LYS A 235 -30.20 14.11 -3.93
C LYS A 235 -29.02 14.36 -3.01
N ILE A 236 -28.22 13.34 -2.77
CA ILE A 236 -27.07 13.41 -1.87
C ILE A 236 -25.79 13.22 -2.68
N ARG A 237 -24.85 14.16 -2.58
CA ARG A 237 -23.46 13.96 -3.03
C ARG A 237 -22.69 13.24 -1.93
N LEU A 238 -22.39 11.98 -2.17
CA LEU A 238 -21.51 11.17 -1.35
C LEU A 238 -20.06 11.53 -1.72
N ARG A 239 -19.26 11.94 -0.74
CA ARG A 239 -17.85 12.29 -0.91
C ARG A 239 -17.02 11.22 -0.23
N ILE A 240 -16.63 10.21 -1.01
CA ILE A 240 -16.02 8.97 -0.53
C ILE A 240 -14.50 9.13 -0.57
N ILE A 241 -13.86 8.89 0.56
CA ILE A 241 -12.41 9.01 0.75
C ILE A 241 -11.93 7.67 1.27
N ASN A 242 -10.93 7.06 0.63
CA ASN A 242 -10.26 5.92 1.23
C ASN A 242 -9.03 6.41 2.01
N GLY A 243 -9.18 6.55 3.33
CA GLY A 243 -8.11 6.92 4.27
C GLY A 243 -7.59 5.73 5.08
N SER A 244 -7.71 4.52 4.54
CA SER A 244 -7.11 3.31 5.12
C SER A 244 -5.59 3.32 5.02
N ALA A 245 -4.92 2.59 5.90
CA ALA A 245 -3.47 2.43 5.82
C ALA A 245 -3.03 1.44 4.72
N SER A 246 -3.84 0.43 4.40
CA SER A 246 -3.52 -0.49 3.30
C SER A 246 -4.73 -1.10 2.58
N THR A 247 -5.93 -0.95 3.13
CA THR A 247 -7.13 -1.60 2.58
C THR A 247 -7.71 -0.89 1.36
N PHE A 248 -7.92 -1.66 0.30
CA PHE A 248 -8.75 -1.30 -0.85
C PHE A 248 -10.19 -1.70 -0.56
N PHE A 249 -11.18 -0.93 -1.02
CA PHE A 249 -12.59 -1.26 -0.82
C PHE A 249 -13.37 -1.40 -2.12
N TYR A 250 -14.28 -2.36 -2.16
CA TYR A 250 -15.43 -2.33 -3.05
C TYR A 250 -16.56 -1.57 -2.38
N VAL A 251 -16.94 -0.42 -2.92
CA VAL A 251 -18.09 0.38 -2.47
C VAL A 251 -19.31 0.06 -3.34
N GLN A 252 -20.43 -0.23 -2.68
CA GLN A 252 -21.71 -0.57 -3.30
C GLN A 252 -22.85 0.18 -2.62
N TYR A 253 -23.90 0.49 -3.36
CA TYR A 253 -25.15 1.04 -2.84
C TYR A 253 -26.31 0.06 -3.13
N ALA A 254 -27.22 -0.11 -2.17
CA ALA A 254 -28.26 -1.13 -2.26
C ALA A 254 -29.29 -0.88 -3.38
N ASP A 255 -29.60 0.38 -3.66
CA ASP A 255 -30.61 0.77 -4.65
C ASP A 255 -30.11 0.69 -6.11
N GLY A 256 -28.80 0.64 -6.34
CA GLY A 256 -28.28 0.63 -7.71
C GLY A 256 -26.84 1.10 -7.84
N PRO A 257 -26.38 1.36 -9.07
CA PRO A 257 -25.02 1.84 -9.31
C PRO A 257 -24.76 3.20 -8.67
N LEU A 258 -23.52 3.42 -8.28
CA LEU A 258 -23.03 4.74 -7.90
C LEU A 258 -22.87 5.58 -9.17
N HIS A 259 -23.56 6.72 -9.22
CA HIS A 259 -23.40 7.70 -10.30
C HIS A 259 -22.19 8.59 -9.99
N ILE A 260 -21.02 8.20 -10.50
CA ILE A 260 -19.74 8.87 -10.23
C ILE A 260 -19.68 10.19 -11.00
N VAL A 261 -19.29 11.26 -10.32
CA VAL A 261 -19.19 12.61 -10.89
C VAL A 261 -17.83 13.29 -10.68
N SER A 262 -16.99 12.76 -9.78
CA SER A 262 -15.64 13.27 -9.51
C SER A 262 -14.69 12.14 -9.11
N ALA A 263 -13.40 12.32 -9.41
CA ALA A 263 -12.30 11.51 -8.93
C ALA A 263 -11.14 12.42 -8.49
N ASP A 264 -10.56 12.18 -7.31
CA ASP A 264 -9.46 12.96 -6.71
C ASP A 264 -9.75 14.47 -6.64
N GLY A 265 -11.01 14.81 -6.36
CA GLY A 265 -11.49 16.19 -6.28
C GLY A 265 -11.72 16.90 -7.62
N VAL A 266 -11.39 16.29 -8.76
CA VAL A 266 -11.65 16.83 -10.10
C VAL A 266 -12.96 16.26 -10.64
N ASP A 267 -13.85 17.11 -11.13
CA ASP A 267 -15.09 16.65 -11.76
C ASP A 267 -14.76 15.90 -13.07
N VAL A 268 -15.45 14.78 -13.31
CA VAL A 268 -15.31 13.93 -14.50
C VAL A 268 -16.63 13.88 -15.26
N LYS A 269 -16.62 13.37 -16.50
CA LYS A 269 -17.85 13.04 -17.19
C LYS A 269 -18.58 11.94 -16.41
N PRO A 270 -19.86 12.14 -16.04
CA PRO A 270 -20.55 11.19 -15.19
C PRO A 270 -20.70 9.80 -15.81
N PHE A 271 -20.59 8.77 -14.97
CA PHE A 271 -20.81 7.38 -15.36
C PHE A 271 -21.28 6.53 -14.19
N ASP A 272 -21.94 5.42 -14.49
CA ASP A 272 -22.46 4.50 -13.49
C ASP A 272 -21.48 3.36 -13.20
N GLN A 273 -21.36 3.04 -11.90
CA GLN A 273 -20.49 1.99 -11.39
C GLN A 273 -21.19 1.18 -10.29
N ASP A 274 -21.48 -0.10 -10.57
CA ASP A 274 -22.16 -0.99 -9.61
C ASP A 274 -21.31 -1.30 -8.36
N LYS A 275 -20.01 -1.47 -8.58
CA LYS A 275 -19.00 -1.80 -7.56
C LYS A 275 -17.78 -0.95 -7.82
N LEU A 276 -17.59 0.08 -7.02
CA LEU A 276 -16.42 0.94 -7.13
C LEU A 276 -15.27 0.32 -6.34
N LEU A 277 -14.23 -0.18 -7.02
CA LEU A 277 -12.95 -0.46 -6.38
C LEU A 277 -12.24 0.88 -6.15
N ILE A 278 -12.12 1.30 -4.91
CA ILE A 278 -11.41 2.52 -4.47
C ILE A 278 -10.11 2.14 -3.78
N SER A 279 -9.00 2.66 -4.30
CA SER A 279 -7.66 2.42 -3.77
C SER A 279 -7.37 3.33 -2.59
N VAL A 280 -6.37 2.98 -1.79
CA VAL A 280 -5.91 3.84 -0.69
C VAL A 280 -5.57 5.23 -1.23
N ALA A 281 -6.00 6.26 -0.51
CA ALA A 281 -5.78 7.68 -0.81
C ALA A 281 -6.45 8.23 -2.09
N GLU A 282 -7.32 7.46 -2.73
CA GLU A 282 -8.21 7.99 -3.76
C GLU A 282 -9.46 8.62 -3.13
N THR A 283 -10.04 9.59 -3.84
CA THR A 283 -11.37 10.11 -3.53
C THR A 283 -12.28 9.99 -4.73
N TYR A 284 -13.56 9.71 -4.47
CA TYR A 284 -14.61 9.69 -5.50
C TYR A 284 -15.85 10.37 -4.95
N ASP A 285 -16.49 11.18 -5.77
CA ASP A 285 -17.82 11.68 -5.45
C ASP A 285 -18.87 10.97 -6.31
N ALA A 286 -19.93 10.53 -5.66
CA ALA A 286 -21.10 9.93 -6.29
C ALA A 286 -22.36 10.70 -5.93
N ILE A 287 -23.32 10.77 -6.84
CA ILE A 287 -24.65 11.32 -6.55
C ILE A 287 -25.64 10.17 -6.45
N ILE A 288 -26.37 10.11 -5.34
CA ILE A 288 -27.50 9.19 -5.17
C ILE A 288 -28.79 10.00 -5.02
N THR A 289 -29.91 9.40 -5.37
CA THR A 289 -31.24 9.89 -5.01
C THR A 289 -31.78 8.93 -3.97
N VAL A 290 -32.20 9.44 -2.80
CA VAL A 290 -32.74 8.60 -1.73
C VAL A 290 -34.05 7.98 -2.22
N PRO A 291 -34.19 6.65 -2.24
CA PRO A 291 -35.40 6.01 -2.76
C PRO A 291 -36.63 6.30 -1.89
N ASN A 292 -37.81 5.98 -2.42
CA ASN A 292 -39.05 6.02 -1.66
C ASN A 292 -39.10 4.84 -0.69
N ASP A 293 -39.43 5.13 0.58
CA ASP A 293 -39.71 4.15 1.63
C ASP A 293 -38.61 3.10 1.84
N GLY A 294 -37.64 3.42 2.70
CA GLY A 294 -36.57 2.49 3.04
C GLY A 294 -35.29 3.18 3.49
N THR A 295 -34.40 2.39 4.07
CA THR A 295 -33.06 2.80 4.46
C THR A 295 -32.05 1.89 3.75
N PHE A 296 -31.33 2.44 2.78
CA PHE A 296 -30.51 1.69 1.84
C PHE A 296 -29.05 1.68 2.27
N GLU A 297 -28.44 0.50 2.29
CA GLU A 297 -27.04 0.33 2.66
C GLU A 297 -26.10 0.86 1.57
N LEU A 298 -25.18 1.73 1.97
CA LEU A 298 -23.90 1.89 1.31
C LEU A 298 -22.86 1.08 2.10
N ARG A 299 -22.24 0.11 1.43
CA ARG A 299 -21.27 -0.81 2.02
C ARG A 299 -19.92 -0.63 1.37
N ALA A 300 -18.87 -0.55 2.19
CA ALA A 300 -17.48 -0.71 1.79
C ALA A 300 -17.01 -2.11 2.23
N THR A 301 -16.65 -2.98 1.29
CA THR A 301 -16.14 -4.34 1.56
C THR A 301 -14.66 -4.39 1.22
N ALA A 302 -13.82 -4.84 2.15
CA ALA A 302 -12.38 -4.96 1.95
C ALA A 302 -12.08 -5.84 0.72
N GLN A 303 -11.09 -5.47 -0.08
CA GLN A 303 -10.75 -6.17 -1.31
C GLN A 303 -10.36 -7.61 -1.02
N ASP A 304 -9.63 -7.90 0.05
CA ASP A 304 -9.30 -9.28 0.44
C ASP A 304 -10.50 -10.12 0.92
N GLY A 305 -11.66 -9.48 1.16
CA GLY A 305 -12.88 -10.10 1.66
C GLY A 305 -12.87 -10.37 3.17
N SER A 306 -11.93 -9.78 3.92
CA SER A 306 -11.77 -9.99 5.37
C SER A 306 -12.84 -9.30 6.21
N GLY A 307 -13.44 -8.21 5.73
CA GLY A 307 -14.52 -7.53 6.43
C GLY A 307 -15.18 -6.41 5.63
N LYS A 308 -16.03 -5.64 6.31
CA LYS A 308 -16.83 -4.57 5.71
C LYS A 308 -17.23 -3.52 6.74
N ALA A 309 -17.65 -2.36 6.23
CA ALA A 309 -18.31 -1.30 6.98
C ALA A 309 -19.53 -0.79 6.22
N SER A 310 -20.55 -0.33 6.93
CA SER A 310 -21.85 0.02 6.36
C SER A 310 -22.43 1.31 6.94
N ILE A 311 -23.04 2.11 6.07
CA ILE A 311 -23.90 3.23 6.43
C ILE A 311 -25.24 3.07 5.73
N TYR A 312 -26.32 3.13 6.50
CA TYR A 312 -27.70 3.01 6.00
C TYR A 312 -28.28 4.41 5.79
N ILE A 313 -28.64 4.76 4.56
CA ILE A 313 -29.10 6.10 4.16
C ILE A 313 -30.59 6.05 3.84
N GLY A 314 -31.40 6.87 4.52
CA GLY A 314 -32.85 6.97 4.28
C GLY A 314 -33.67 6.89 5.56
N HIS A 315 -34.90 6.39 5.42
CA HIS A 315 -35.86 6.20 6.50
C HIS A 315 -36.83 5.06 6.16
N GLY A 316 -36.98 4.08 7.06
CA GLY A 316 -37.86 2.92 6.90
C GLY A 316 -37.13 1.59 7.02
N GLU A 317 -37.66 0.55 6.38
CA GLU A 317 -37.06 -0.80 6.40
C GLU A 317 -35.66 -0.82 5.78
N LYS A 318 -34.78 -1.68 6.31
CA LYS A 318 -33.38 -1.72 5.87
C LYS A 318 -33.20 -2.60 4.65
N GLU A 319 -32.65 -2.04 3.59
CA GLU A 319 -32.19 -2.78 2.42
C GLU A 319 -30.66 -2.90 2.41
N SER A 320 -30.16 -4.10 2.17
CA SER A 320 -28.72 -4.41 2.21
C SER A 320 -28.20 -4.84 0.85
N VAL A 321 -26.95 -4.51 0.56
CA VAL A 321 -26.31 -4.96 -0.68
C VAL A 321 -26.08 -6.47 -0.64
N LYS A 322 -26.19 -7.12 -1.82
CA LYS A 322 -25.83 -8.54 -2.01
C LYS A 322 -24.37 -8.84 -1.66
N GLY A 323 -23.49 -7.84 -1.75
CA GLY A 323 -22.07 -7.94 -1.40
C GLY A 323 -21.17 -8.45 -2.54
N VAL A 324 -19.86 -8.39 -2.30
CA VAL A 324 -18.83 -8.94 -3.18
C VAL A 324 -18.37 -10.28 -2.63
N PRO A 325 -18.40 -11.38 -3.41
CA PRO A 325 -17.90 -12.67 -2.97
C PRO A 325 -16.43 -12.62 -2.60
N LYS A 326 -16.02 -13.42 -1.61
CA LYS A 326 -14.62 -13.54 -1.21
C LYS A 326 -13.76 -13.95 -2.41
N PRO A 327 -12.54 -13.39 -2.55
CA PRO A 327 -11.64 -13.79 -3.62
C PRO A 327 -11.22 -15.25 -3.45
N ASN A 328 -11.13 -15.98 -4.55
CA ASN A 328 -10.59 -17.34 -4.55
C ASN A 328 -9.09 -17.30 -4.84
N TYR A 329 -8.28 -17.30 -3.78
CA TYR A 329 -6.82 -17.24 -3.86
C TYR A 329 -6.20 -18.42 -4.64
N TYR A 330 -6.82 -19.60 -4.61
CA TYR A 330 -6.36 -20.79 -5.35
C TYR A 330 -6.64 -20.72 -6.86
N ALA A 331 -7.64 -19.93 -7.26
CA ALA A 331 -7.99 -19.71 -8.67
C ALA A 331 -7.27 -18.52 -9.30
N MET A 332 -6.69 -17.63 -8.49
CA MET A 332 -5.91 -16.51 -9.01
C MET A 332 -4.69 -17.08 -9.77
N ARG A 333 -4.63 -16.82 -11.08
CA ARG A 333 -3.54 -17.27 -11.94
C ARG A 333 -2.50 -16.17 -12.09
N CYS A 334 -1.25 -16.47 -11.76
CA CYS A 334 -0.13 -15.62 -12.15
C CYS A 334 -0.04 -15.56 -13.67
N GLY A 335 -0.12 -14.36 -14.24
CA GLY A 335 0.34 -14.11 -15.60
C GLY A 335 -0.26 -15.02 -16.68
N ALA A 336 -1.59 -15.06 -16.80
CA ALA A 336 -2.17 -15.37 -18.11
C ALA A 336 -1.83 -14.21 -19.08
N SER A 337 -0.57 -14.16 -19.52
CA SER A 337 -0.31 -13.78 -20.90
C SER A 337 -1.21 -14.69 -21.72
N MET A 338 -2.27 -14.13 -22.28
CA MET A 338 -3.07 -14.78 -23.30
C MET A 338 -2.11 -15.10 -24.45
N LYS A 339 -1.50 -16.29 -24.43
CA LYS A 339 -1.05 -16.90 -25.68
C LYS A 339 -2.31 -17.15 -26.48
N PRO A 340 -2.51 -16.51 -27.66
CA PRO A 340 -3.64 -16.85 -28.49
C PRO A 340 -3.42 -18.27 -29.01
N LYS A 341 -3.99 -19.27 -28.33
CA LYS A 341 -4.16 -20.61 -28.91
C LYS A 341 -5.36 -20.53 -29.85
N GLY A 342 -5.15 -19.95 -31.03
CA GLY A 342 -6.02 -20.14 -32.18
C GLY A 342 -5.58 -21.40 -32.93
N LYS A 343 -6.38 -22.47 -32.86
CA LYS A 343 -6.36 -23.55 -33.87
C LYS A 343 -7.67 -23.46 -34.65
N GLY A 344 -7.56 -23.22 -35.97
CA GLY A 344 -8.62 -23.30 -36.97
C GLY A 344 -9.55 -22.06 -37.01
N ILE A 345 -9.99 -21.51 -38.15
CA ILE A 345 -10.14 -22.01 -39.52
C ILE A 345 -10.09 -20.81 -40.50
N GLY A 346 -9.37 -20.97 -41.62
CA GLY A 346 -9.76 -20.49 -42.96
C GLY A 346 -9.72 -18.99 -43.34
N GLY A 347 -8.87 -18.65 -44.31
CA GLY A 347 -9.28 -17.80 -45.45
C GLY A 347 -8.80 -16.34 -45.52
N SER A 348 -7.70 -16.13 -46.28
CA SER A 348 -7.53 -15.05 -47.29
C SER A 348 -7.84 -13.58 -46.90
N LYS A 349 -6.81 -12.73 -46.77
CA LYS A 349 -6.21 -11.90 -47.86
C LYS A 349 -5.38 -10.75 -47.26
N THR A 350 -4.21 -10.61 -47.86
CA THR A 350 -3.20 -9.56 -47.71
C THR A 350 -3.74 -8.13 -47.86
N MET A 351 -3.35 -7.23 -46.94
CA MET A 351 -3.05 -5.84 -47.28
C MET A 351 -1.70 -5.42 -46.66
N LYS A 352 -0.75 -5.12 -47.55
CA LYS A 352 0.51 -4.41 -47.26
C LYS A 352 0.18 -2.93 -47.05
N CYS A 353 0.79 -2.29 -46.05
CA CYS A 353 1.02 -0.85 -46.05
C CYS A 353 2.53 -0.58 -45.98
N SER A 354 2.99 0.15 -46.98
CA SER A 354 4.35 0.63 -47.19
C SER A 354 4.55 2.04 -46.60
N GLY A 355 5.69 2.27 -45.96
CA GLY A 355 6.38 3.58 -45.94
C GLY A 355 6.17 4.46 -44.70
N GLY A 356 7.25 4.72 -43.96
CA GLY A 356 7.38 5.83 -43.02
C GLY A 356 7.95 5.45 -41.65
N LYS A 357 9.28 5.49 -41.50
CA LYS A 357 9.98 5.26 -40.23
C LYS A 357 9.72 6.41 -39.25
N SER A 358 9.00 6.12 -38.16
CA SER A 358 9.14 6.78 -36.86
C SER A 358 8.97 5.72 -35.77
N ALA A 359 10.03 5.49 -35.02
CA ALA A 359 10.02 4.60 -33.86
C ALA A 359 9.35 5.35 -32.69
N VAL A 360 8.05 5.15 -32.48
CA VAL A 360 7.29 5.15 -31.22
C VAL A 360 5.83 4.94 -31.65
N GLY A 361 5.37 3.71 -31.58
CA GLY A 361 4.00 3.32 -31.89
C GLY A 361 3.49 2.31 -30.86
N MET A 362 3.41 2.73 -29.60
CA MET A 362 2.79 1.92 -28.56
C MET A 362 1.27 1.98 -28.70
N LYS A 363 0.69 0.85 -29.13
CA LYS A 363 -0.73 0.55 -28.87
C LYS A 363 -0.87 0.27 -27.37
N CYS A 364 -1.25 1.29 -26.60
CA CYS A 364 -1.85 1.10 -25.29
C CYS A 364 -3.26 0.54 -25.54
N GLY A 365 -3.47 -0.73 -25.20
CA GLY A 365 -4.75 -1.39 -25.40
C GLY A 365 -4.59 -2.90 -25.44
N ALA A 366 -4.59 -3.53 -24.27
CA ALA A 366 -5.13 -4.87 -24.19
C ALA A 366 -6.64 -4.75 -24.46
N SER A 367 -7.01 -4.83 -25.74
CA SER A 367 -8.40 -5.05 -26.17
C SER A 367 -8.86 -6.37 -25.56
N MET A 368 -9.59 -6.29 -24.45
CA MET A 368 -10.28 -7.43 -23.86
C MET A 368 -11.50 -7.73 -24.74
N ASN A 369 -11.44 -8.84 -25.48
CA ASN A 369 -12.58 -9.34 -26.23
C ASN A 369 -13.66 -9.79 -25.24
N MET A 370 -14.68 -8.96 -25.03
CA MET A 370 -15.71 -9.08 -23.97
C MET A 370 -16.62 -10.32 -24.07
N LYS A 371 -16.44 -11.22 -25.04
CA LYS A 371 -17.39 -12.32 -25.30
C LYS A 371 -17.15 -13.61 -24.51
N LYS A 372 -16.11 -13.72 -23.68
CA LYS A 372 -15.90 -14.85 -22.75
C LYS A 372 -15.23 -14.39 -21.46
N MET A 373 -15.95 -13.65 -20.60
CA MET A 373 -15.50 -13.41 -19.23
C MET A 373 -15.80 -14.64 -18.37
N ASP A 374 -14.78 -15.09 -17.65
CA ASP A 374 -14.93 -15.90 -16.45
C ASP A 374 -15.89 -15.17 -15.49
N MET A 375 -16.91 -15.87 -14.97
CA MET A 375 -17.92 -15.30 -14.07
C MET A 375 -17.32 -14.74 -12.77
N SER A 376 -16.05 -15.06 -12.46
CA SER A 376 -15.33 -14.52 -11.32
C SER A 376 -14.95 -13.03 -11.45
N LEU A 377 -14.60 -12.56 -12.67
CA LEU A 377 -14.17 -11.17 -12.92
C LEU A 377 -15.34 -10.19 -12.97
N SER A 378 -16.53 -10.63 -13.40
CA SER A 378 -17.74 -9.79 -13.39
C SER A 378 -18.17 -9.42 -11.98
N GLN A 379 -17.82 -10.24 -10.98
CA GLN A 379 -18.19 -10.00 -9.59
C GLN A 379 -17.21 -9.10 -8.84
N ARG A 380 -15.98 -8.92 -9.36
CA ARG A 380 -14.87 -8.19 -8.74
C ARG A 380 -14.19 -7.30 -9.79
N PRO A 381 -14.84 -6.20 -10.22
CA PRO A 381 -14.34 -5.37 -11.31
C PRO A 381 -13.03 -4.65 -10.93
N PRO A 382 -12.17 -4.33 -11.91
CA PRO A 382 -10.97 -3.53 -11.66
C PRO A 382 -11.34 -2.07 -11.31
N THR A 383 -10.33 -1.24 -11.07
CA THR A 383 -10.49 0.20 -10.87
C THR A 383 -11.22 0.85 -12.07
N PRO A 384 -11.97 1.94 -11.86
CA PRO A 384 -12.82 2.52 -12.89
C PRO A 384 -12.06 3.33 -13.96
N TYR A 385 -10.73 3.23 -14.04
CA TYR A 385 -9.87 4.12 -14.83
C TYR A 385 -10.18 4.15 -16.33
N ALA A 386 -10.68 3.04 -16.89
CA ALA A 386 -11.14 2.99 -18.28
C ALA A 386 -12.35 3.91 -18.52
N LYS A 387 -13.25 4.04 -17.54
CA LYS A 387 -14.46 4.88 -17.62
C LYS A 387 -14.21 6.34 -17.30
N LEU A 388 -13.09 6.68 -16.67
CA LEU A 388 -12.77 8.06 -16.29
C LEU A 388 -12.45 8.91 -17.54
N GLU A 389 -13.26 9.94 -17.76
CA GLU A 389 -13.07 10.93 -18.83
C GLU A 389 -13.09 12.33 -18.20
N ALA A 390 -12.05 13.13 -18.44
CA ALA A 390 -12.01 14.53 -18.05
C ALA A 390 -13.07 15.34 -18.80
N LEU A 391 -13.60 16.38 -18.16
CA LEU A 391 -14.59 17.26 -18.77
C LEU A 391 -13.99 18.21 -19.82
N GLU A 392 -12.68 18.46 -19.72
CA GLU A 392 -11.94 19.39 -20.56
C GLU A 392 -10.71 18.70 -21.17
N ASP A 393 -10.09 19.36 -22.16
CA ASP A 393 -8.81 18.90 -22.70
C ASP A 393 -7.73 19.11 -21.65
N THR A 394 -7.09 18.02 -21.24
CA THR A 394 -6.09 18.03 -20.18
C THR A 394 -4.67 17.99 -20.75
N THR A 395 -4.48 18.06 -22.09
CA THR A 395 -3.17 17.82 -22.72
C THR A 395 -2.14 18.85 -22.33
N LEU A 396 -0.90 18.40 -22.16
CA LEU A 396 0.22 19.29 -21.86
C LEU A 396 0.74 19.96 -23.13
N ASP A 397 1.31 21.16 -22.98
CA ASP A 397 1.92 21.90 -24.09
C ASP A 397 3.03 21.07 -24.74
N LYS A 398 2.82 20.65 -25.98
CA LYS A 398 3.73 19.81 -26.76
C LYS A 398 5.06 20.49 -27.09
N LYS A 399 5.16 21.82 -26.96
CA LYS A 399 6.40 22.57 -27.19
C LYS A 399 7.40 22.45 -26.05
N ARG A 400 6.94 22.05 -24.85
CA ARG A 400 7.81 21.84 -23.70
C ARG A 400 8.67 20.58 -23.89
N PRO A 401 9.93 20.57 -23.41
CA PRO A 401 10.75 19.37 -23.46
C PRO A 401 10.10 18.26 -22.63
N TRP A 402 10.21 17.00 -23.10
CA TRP A 402 9.70 15.84 -22.38
C TRP A 402 10.82 15.12 -21.63
N ARG A 403 10.56 14.76 -20.38
CA ARG A 403 11.35 13.82 -19.59
C ARG A 403 10.53 12.56 -19.35
N GLU A 404 11.06 11.42 -19.78
CA GLU A 404 10.49 10.12 -19.44
C GLU A 404 11.24 9.53 -18.24
N VAL A 405 10.48 9.02 -17.27
CA VAL A 405 11.00 8.33 -16.09
C VAL A 405 10.34 6.96 -16.01
N HIS A 406 11.15 5.92 -16.14
CA HIS A 406 10.69 4.54 -16.00
C HIS A 406 10.82 4.10 -14.55
N LEU A 407 9.72 3.60 -13.99
CA LEU A 407 9.63 3.16 -12.61
C LEU A 407 9.05 1.75 -12.58
N THR A 408 9.92 0.79 -12.30
CA THR A 408 9.51 -0.59 -11.99
C THR A 408 9.15 -0.69 -10.52
N LEU A 409 7.96 -1.19 -10.20
CA LEU A 409 7.56 -1.45 -8.82
C LEU A 409 8.01 -2.86 -8.46
N ASN A 410 8.87 -2.95 -7.46
CA ASN A 410 9.42 -4.19 -6.94
C ASN A 410 8.97 -4.40 -5.50
N GLY A 411 8.86 -5.66 -5.11
CA GLY A 411 8.40 -6.07 -3.79
C GLY A 411 8.83 -7.48 -3.48
N ASP A 412 9.12 -7.73 -2.22
CA ASP A 412 9.27 -9.07 -1.68
C ASP A 412 8.55 -9.19 -0.34
N MET A 413 7.63 -10.16 -0.25
CA MET A 413 6.86 -10.44 0.97
C MET A 413 7.73 -11.06 2.06
N ARG A 414 8.80 -11.78 1.68
CA ARG A 414 9.62 -12.53 2.64
C ARG A 414 10.54 -11.61 3.44
N SER A 415 11.29 -10.74 2.75
CA SER A 415 12.07 -9.70 3.42
C SER A 415 11.27 -8.43 3.74
N TYR A 416 10.03 -8.36 3.26
CA TYR A 416 9.14 -7.21 3.33
C TYR A 416 9.81 -5.89 2.89
N ILE A 417 10.40 -5.92 1.68
CA ILE A 417 11.09 -4.78 1.07
C ILE A 417 10.33 -4.35 -0.18
N TRP A 418 9.97 -3.07 -0.23
CA TRP A 418 9.21 -2.48 -1.32
C TRP A 418 9.99 -1.31 -1.90
N SER A 419 10.04 -1.20 -3.24
CA SER A 419 10.98 -0.27 -3.89
C SER A 419 10.57 0.12 -5.30
N PHE A 420 11.15 1.23 -5.78
CA PHE A 420 11.19 1.57 -7.19
C PHE A 420 12.52 1.14 -7.79
N ASN A 421 12.51 0.56 -8.98
CA ASN A 421 13.69 0.11 -9.73
C ASN A 421 14.62 -0.81 -8.90
N GLY A 422 14.03 -1.58 -7.98
CA GLY A 422 14.75 -2.44 -7.05
C GLY A 422 15.61 -1.69 -6.03
N LYS A 423 15.41 -0.39 -5.80
CA LYS A 423 16.16 0.42 -4.82
C LYS A 423 15.23 1.11 -3.82
N THR A 424 15.50 0.99 -2.53
CA THR A 424 14.75 1.73 -1.50
C THR A 424 15.10 3.22 -1.52
N LEU A 425 14.35 4.04 -0.77
CA LEU A 425 14.64 5.46 -0.62
C LEU A 425 16.07 5.74 -0.11
N SER A 426 16.61 4.91 0.78
CA SER A 426 17.97 5.06 1.31
C SER A 426 19.07 4.75 0.27
N GLU A 427 18.76 3.99 -0.77
CA GLU A 427 19.70 3.65 -1.86
C GLU A 427 19.62 4.63 -3.02
N GLU A 428 18.42 5.12 -3.33
CA GLU A 428 18.18 6.11 -4.37
C GLU A 428 17.02 7.01 -3.95
N ASP A 429 17.35 8.24 -3.61
CA ASP A 429 16.46 9.14 -2.89
C ASP A 429 15.59 10.00 -3.82
N LYS A 430 16.11 10.35 -5.00
CA LYS A 430 15.55 11.40 -5.87
C LYS A 430 15.21 10.93 -7.28
N ILE A 431 14.15 11.54 -7.81
CA ILE A 431 13.85 11.58 -9.25
C ILE A 431 14.10 13.02 -9.73
N PRO A 432 15.23 13.29 -10.41
CA PRO A 432 15.55 14.65 -10.84
C PRO A 432 14.70 15.09 -12.03
N ILE A 433 14.03 16.22 -11.88
CA ILE A 433 13.25 16.91 -12.91
C ILE A 433 13.65 18.39 -12.99
N LYS A 434 13.18 19.09 -14.02
CA LYS A 434 13.46 20.51 -14.27
C LYS A 434 12.17 21.28 -14.46
N LYS A 435 12.10 22.46 -13.83
CA LYS A 435 10.98 23.38 -14.04
C LYS A 435 10.82 23.71 -15.53
N GLY A 436 9.58 23.69 -16.02
CA GLY A 436 9.22 23.99 -17.42
C GLY A 436 9.25 22.80 -18.38
N GLU A 437 9.58 21.60 -17.93
CA GLU A 437 9.47 20.38 -18.72
C GLU A 437 8.12 19.66 -18.50
N ASN A 438 7.70 18.85 -19.46
CA ASN A 438 6.65 17.86 -19.26
C ASN A 438 7.30 16.56 -18.78
N VAL A 439 6.77 15.97 -17.72
CA VAL A 439 7.29 14.74 -17.13
C VAL A 439 6.30 13.62 -17.36
N ARG A 440 6.79 12.49 -17.88
CA ARG A 440 6.03 11.26 -18.08
C ARG A 440 6.61 10.16 -17.21
N PHE A 441 5.84 9.68 -16.24
CA PHE A 441 6.20 8.49 -15.47
C PHE A 441 5.56 7.27 -16.13
N ILE A 442 6.38 6.25 -16.39
CA ILE A 442 5.96 5.00 -17.00
C ILE A 442 6.17 3.90 -15.96
N PHE A 443 5.06 3.37 -15.45
CA PHE A 443 5.06 2.37 -14.39
C PHE A 443 4.99 0.96 -14.95
N GLU A 444 5.78 0.06 -14.38
CA GLU A 444 5.67 -1.38 -14.58
C GLU A 444 5.63 -2.07 -13.22
N ASN A 445 4.48 -2.62 -12.86
CA ASN A 445 4.35 -3.36 -11.61
C ASN A 445 4.79 -4.81 -11.82
N LYS A 446 5.87 -5.22 -11.14
CA LYS A 446 6.36 -6.61 -11.17
C LYS A 446 5.88 -7.44 -9.98
N THR A 447 5.03 -6.86 -9.14
CA THR A 447 4.47 -7.49 -7.96
C THR A 447 3.06 -8.01 -8.24
N MET A 448 2.57 -8.88 -7.35
CA MET A 448 1.21 -9.42 -7.42
C MET A 448 0.19 -8.56 -6.67
N MET A 449 0.59 -7.37 -6.20
CA MET A 449 -0.24 -6.48 -5.40
C MET A 449 -0.51 -5.17 -6.11
N HIS A 450 -1.62 -4.54 -5.76
CA HIS A 450 -1.93 -3.17 -6.13
C HIS A 450 -0.99 -2.20 -5.42
N HIS A 451 -0.69 -1.07 -6.07
CA HIS A 451 0.13 0.00 -5.49
C HIS A 451 -0.48 1.36 -5.84
N PRO A 452 -1.15 2.03 -4.89
CA PRO A 452 -1.66 3.39 -5.10
C PRO A 452 -0.50 4.37 -4.97
N LEU A 453 -0.03 4.93 -6.07
CA LEU A 453 1.09 5.88 -6.11
C LEU A 453 0.57 7.31 -6.01
N HIS A 454 1.07 8.06 -5.03
CA HIS A 454 0.71 9.46 -4.79
C HIS A 454 1.91 10.39 -5.05
N LEU A 455 1.66 11.50 -5.75
CA LEU A 455 2.63 12.59 -5.94
C LEU A 455 2.11 13.86 -5.25
N HIS A 456 2.87 14.36 -4.29
CA HIS A 456 2.53 15.59 -3.57
C HIS A 456 2.57 16.80 -4.50
N GLY A 457 1.73 17.80 -4.23
CA GLY A 457 1.76 19.10 -4.89
C GLY A 457 1.42 19.13 -6.37
N HIS A 458 1.03 18.00 -6.98
CA HIS A 458 0.74 17.90 -8.40
C HIS A 458 -0.58 17.17 -8.64
N PHE A 459 -1.32 17.65 -9.64
CA PHE A 459 -2.21 16.80 -10.41
C PHE A 459 -1.48 16.29 -11.64
N PHE A 460 -1.74 15.04 -12.00
CA PHE A 460 -1.22 14.41 -13.20
C PHE A 460 -2.36 13.81 -14.02
N ARG A 461 -2.17 13.79 -15.34
CA ARG A 461 -3.02 13.06 -16.27
C ARG A 461 -2.75 11.57 -16.08
N VAL A 462 -3.78 10.76 -15.87
CA VAL A 462 -3.66 9.29 -15.98
C VAL A 462 -3.99 8.91 -17.41
N VAL A 463 -2.98 8.61 -18.21
CA VAL A 463 -3.14 8.37 -19.66
C VAL A 463 -3.97 7.11 -19.87
N ASN A 464 -5.13 7.28 -20.51
CA ASN A 464 -6.09 6.22 -20.81
C ASN A 464 -6.65 6.36 -22.23
N GLU A 465 -7.64 5.54 -22.59
CA GLU A 465 -8.22 5.50 -23.94
C GLU A 465 -8.93 6.80 -24.36
N ASN A 466 -9.25 7.70 -23.42
CA ASN A 466 -9.89 8.98 -23.69
C ASN A 466 -8.92 10.05 -24.23
N GLY A 467 -7.63 9.74 -24.41
CA GLY A 467 -6.67 10.57 -25.13
C GLY A 467 -6.50 11.98 -24.56
N SER A 468 -6.98 13.01 -25.27
CA SER A 468 -6.88 14.38 -24.78
C SER A 468 -7.71 14.64 -23.52
N ARG A 469 -8.70 13.80 -23.24
CA ARG A 469 -9.58 13.85 -22.06
C ARG A 469 -9.23 12.80 -21.01
N SER A 470 -7.97 12.38 -20.94
CA SER A 470 -7.52 11.57 -19.81
C SER A 470 -7.73 12.32 -18.48
N PRO A 471 -8.19 11.64 -17.41
CA PRO A 471 -8.55 12.28 -16.14
C PRO A 471 -7.32 12.87 -15.45
N LEU A 472 -7.52 13.96 -14.71
CA LEU A 472 -6.55 14.47 -13.74
C LEU A 472 -6.78 13.81 -12.39
N LYS A 473 -5.70 13.33 -11.78
CA LYS A 473 -5.68 12.70 -10.46
C LYS A 473 -4.42 13.10 -9.71
N HIS A 474 -4.37 12.81 -8.41
CA HIS A 474 -3.15 12.95 -7.59
C HIS A 474 -2.70 11.62 -6.99
N THR A 475 -3.54 10.58 -7.04
CA THR A 475 -3.22 9.21 -6.65
C THR A 475 -3.57 8.27 -7.81
N VAL A 476 -2.72 7.29 -8.14
CA VAL A 476 -3.00 6.31 -9.20
C VAL A 476 -2.64 4.90 -8.77
N ASP A 477 -3.60 3.99 -8.87
CA ASP A 477 -3.36 2.56 -8.66
C ASP A 477 -2.65 1.92 -9.85
N ILE A 478 -1.59 1.19 -9.55
CA ILE A 478 -0.90 0.33 -10.50
C ILE A 478 -1.28 -1.12 -10.19
N ALA A 479 -2.23 -1.65 -10.97
CA ALA A 479 -2.71 -3.01 -10.82
C ALA A 479 -1.56 -4.06 -10.88
N PRO A 480 -1.74 -5.24 -10.24
CA PRO A 480 -0.78 -6.34 -10.27
C PRO A 480 -0.35 -6.69 -11.69
N LEU A 481 0.96 -6.86 -11.92
CA LEU A 481 1.54 -7.17 -13.24
C LEU A 481 1.15 -6.16 -14.35
N GLY A 482 0.64 -4.99 -13.98
CA GLY A 482 0.10 -3.97 -14.87
C GLY A 482 1.10 -2.89 -15.26
N LYS A 483 0.67 -2.05 -16.20
CA LYS A 483 1.39 -0.83 -16.62
C LYS A 483 0.41 0.33 -16.65
N SER A 484 0.87 1.47 -16.15
CA SER A 484 0.14 2.73 -16.24
C SER A 484 1.11 3.85 -16.58
N VAL A 485 0.61 4.92 -17.16
CA VAL A 485 1.40 6.10 -17.52
C VAL A 485 0.71 7.32 -16.93
N ILE A 486 1.50 8.19 -16.28
CA ILE A 486 1.04 9.50 -15.87
C ILE A 486 1.88 10.60 -16.50
N GLU A 487 1.26 11.76 -16.72
CA GLU A 487 1.91 12.93 -17.30
C GLU A 487 1.56 14.18 -16.50
N PHE A 488 2.55 14.99 -16.17
CA PHE A 488 2.34 16.28 -15.52
C PHE A 488 3.33 17.32 -16.02
N ALA A 489 2.94 18.59 -15.90
CA ALA A 489 3.83 19.71 -16.13
C ALA A 489 4.65 19.98 -14.86
N ALA A 490 5.97 20.08 -15.02
CA ALA A 490 6.86 20.45 -13.93
C ALA A 490 6.85 21.97 -13.72
N ASP A 491 5.73 22.51 -13.24
CA ASP A 491 5.54 23.97 -13.09
C ASP A 491 5.97 24.52 -11.73
N TYR A 492 6.16 23.64 -10.76
CA TYR A 492 6.51 24.03 -9.40
C TYR A 492 8.02 24.20 -9.21
N GLU A 493 8.38 24.56 -7.98
CA GLU A 493 9.75 24.60 -7.48
C GLU A 493 9.82 23.71 -6.24
N LYS A 494 11.04 23.46 -5.75
CA LYS A 494 11.32 22.64 -4.55
C LYS A 494 10.96 21.17 -4.69
N ASP A 495 11.36 20.40 -3.70
CA ASP A 495 11.24 18.94 -3.67
C ASP A 495 9.84 18.51 -3.18
N TRP A 496 9.31 17.46 -3.80
CA TRP A 496 7.99 16.89 -3.50
C TRP A 496 8.08 15.39 -3.26
N LEU A 497 7.32 14.87 -2.31
CA LEU A 497 7.32 13.46 -2.02
C LEU A 497 6.50 12.67 -3.06
N PHE A 498 7.00 11.50 -3.44
CA PHE A 498 6.33 10.54 -4.30
C PHE A 498 6.44 9.14 -3.69
N HIS A 499 5.31 8.49 -3.40
CA HIS A 499 5.34 7.21 -2.69
C HIS A 499 4.13 6.33 -2.98
N CYS A 500 4.25 5.05 -2.65
CA CYS A 500 3.09 4.16 -2.50
C CYS A 500 2.32 4.55 -1.24
N HIS A 501 0.98 4.61 -1.32
CA HIS A 501 0.10 4.97 -0.22
C HIS A 501 -0.41 3.74 0.56
N ILE A 502 0.14 2.55 0.29
CA ILE A 502 0.13 1.50 1.31
C ILE A 502 1.17 1.88 2.35
N LEU A 503 0.73 2.24 3.55
CA LEU A 503 1.54 2.82 4.63
C LEU A 503 2.80 1.99 4.93
N TYR A 504 2.65 0.67 4.99
CA TYR A 504 3.76 -0.24 5.25
C TYR A 504 4.72 -0.39 4.05
N HIS A 505 4.25 -0.23 2.80
CA HIS A 505 5.11 -0.16 1.61
C HIS A 505 5.92 1.13 1.57
N MET A 506 5.29 2.26 1.93
CA MET A 506 5.95 3.56 2.06
C MET A 506 7.12 3.46 3.05
N MET A 507 6.82 2.98 4.26
CA MET A 507 7.78 2.89 5.36
C MET A 507 8.89 1.85 5.16
N SER A 508 8.65 0.84 4.32
CA SER A 508 9.66 -0.17 3.96
C SER A 508 10.52 0.19 2.75
N GLY A 509 10.22 1.30 2.05
CA GLY A 509 11.13 1.90 1.09
C GLY A 509 10.55 2.30 -0.27
N MET A 510 9.26 2.08 -0.57
CA MET A 510 8.63 2.46 -1.85
C MET A 510 8.30 3.96 -1.90
N THR A 511 9.36 4.76 -1.81
CA THR A 511 9.32 6.21 -1.66
C THR A 511 10.46 6.83 -2.47
N ARG A 512 10.20 8.00 -3.06
CA ARG A 512 11.15 8.86 -3.76
C ARG A 512 10.81 10.32 -3.51
N VAL A 513 11.79 11.18 -3.77
CA VAL A 513 11.61 12.62 -3.80
C VAL A 513 11.72 13.11 -5.24
N VAL A 514 10.63 13.62 -5.79
CA VAL A 514 10.67 14.33 -7.08
C VAL A 514 11.36 15.66 -6.83
N SER A 515 12.58 15.79 -7.36
CA SER A 515 13.47 16.89 -7.04
C SER A 515 13.64 17.83 -8.23
N TYR A 516 13.35 19.11 -8.00
CA TYR A 516 13.59 20.19 -8.97
C TYR A 516 15.04 20.72 -8.92
N GLY A 517 15.94 20.03 -8.20
CA GLY A 517 17.35 20.41 -8.11
C GLY A 517 17.60 21.69 -7.31
N THR A 518 16.68 22.09 -6.43
CA THR A 518 16.89 23.28 -5.58
C THR A 518 18.03 23.02 -4.59
N PRO A 519 19.09 23.86 -4.57
CA PRO A 519 20.19 23.69 -3.62
C PRO A 519 19.70 23.74 -2.17
N LYS A 520 20.26 22.85 -1.34
CA LYS A 520 19.99 22.79 0.11
C LYS A 520 21.17 23.38 0.86
N ASN A 521 20.91 24.26 1.83
CA ASN A 521 21.91 24.69 2.80
C ASN A 521 22.22 23.57 3.82
N GLN A 522 23.20 23.79 4.70
CA GLN A 522 23.63 22.78 5.67
C GLN A 522 22.49 22.30 6.61
N LYS A 523 21.62 23.21 7.07
CA LYS A 523 20.48 22.86 7.95
C LYS A 523 19.42 22.06 7.19
N GLU A 524 19.12 22.46 5.96
CA GLU A 524 18.19 21.75 5.07
C GLU A 524 18.73 20.35 4.71
N GLN A 525 20.03 20.22 4.45
CA GLN A 525 20.66 18.93 4.20
C GLN A 525 20.64 18.04 5.44
N ALA A 526 20.91 18.57 6.62
CA ALA A 526 20.80 17.81 7.87
C ALA A 526 19.35 17.36 8.14
N SER A 527 18.37 18.20 7.82
CA SER A 527 16.95 17.84 7.87
C SER A 527 16.64 16.72 6.88
N TYR A 528 17.07 16.84 5.64
CA TYR A 528 16.88 15.83 4.62
C TYR A 528 17.49 14.47 5.02
N ASN A 529 18.67 14.46 5.64
CA ASN A 529 19.28 13.23 6.14
C ASN A 529 18.43 12.58 7.26
N ARG A 530 17.78 13.38 8.13
CA ARG A 530 16.82 12.85 9.12
C ARG A 530 15.59 12.25 8.44
N PHE A 531 15.09 12.90 7.39
CA PHE A 531 13.98 12.38 6.59
C PHE A 531 14.33 10.98 6.02
N ILE A 532 15.49 10.83 5.36
CA ILE A 532 15.94 9.53 4.83
C ILE A 532 16.05 8.47 5.94
N LYS A 533 16.59 8.84 7.10
CA LYS A 533 16.77 7.92 8.24
C LYS A 533 15.46 7.36 8.80
N GLU A 534 14.33 8.07 8.65
CA GLU A 534 13.02 7.53 9.10
C GLU A 534 12.58 6.29 8.30
N PHE A 535 13.11 6.10 7.08
CA PHE A 535 12.84 4.95 6.20
C PHE A 535 13.92 3.85 6.29
N ASP A 536 14.95 4.06 7.10
CA ASP A 536 16.10 3.15 7.26
C ASP A 536 16.21 2.69 8.73
N LYS A 537 15.05 2.37 9.33
CA LYS A 537 14.96 1.87 10.71
C LYS A 537 15.27 0.39 10.78
N TRP A 538 15.88 0.00 11.90
CA TRP A 538 16.13 -1.40 12.23
C TRP A 538 14.94 -1.98 12.97
N TYR A 539 14.46 -3.12 12.48
CA TYR A 539 13.43 -3.92 13.11
C TYR A 539 14.08 -5.18 13.68
N PHE A 540 13.71 -5.55 14.90
CA PHE A 540 14.26 -6.69 15.62
C PHE A 540 13.17 -7.73 15.82
N TRP A 541 13.48 -9.00 15.61
CA TRP A 541 12.56 -10.11 15.88
C TRP A 541 13.35 -11.39 16.11
N GLY A 542 12.70 -12.38 16.69
CA GLY A 542 13.30 -13.69 16.87
C GLY A 542 12.28 -14.80 16.96
N ASN A 543 12.78 -16.02 16.91
CA ASN A 543 12.03 -17.18 17.34
C ASN A 543 12.95 -18.21 17.99
N MET A 544 12.37 -19.07 18.81
CA MET A 544 13.05 -20.18 19.45
C MET A 544 12.11 -21.39 19.45
N LEU A 545 12.56 -22.53 18.95
CA LEU A 545 11.91 -23.82 19.11
C LEU A 545 12.63 -24.59 20.23
N ALA A 546 11.95 -24.75 21.35
CA ALA A 546 12.42 -25.62 22.44
C ALA A 546 11.71 -26.97 22.33
N LEU A 547 12.47 -28.01 22.01
CA LEU A 547 12.03 -29.40 22.00
C LEU A 547 12.53 -30.09 23.28
N ASP A 548 12.08 -31.32 23.52
CA ASP A 548 12.61 -32.21 24.57
C ASP A 548 14.00 -32.77 24.26
N SER A 549 14.39 -32.83 22.99
CA SER A 549 15.70 -33.35 22.54
C SER A 549 16.73 -32.27 22.16
N MET A 550 16.28 -31.07 21.80
CA MET A 550 17.16 -29.97 21.38
C MET A 550 16.48 -28.61 21.55
N ASN A 551 17.23 -27.54 21.32
CA ASN A 551 16.69 -26.22 21.09
C ASN A 551 17.34 -25.55 19.88
N GLU A 552 16.57 -24.79 19.14
CA GLU A 552 17.07 -23.98 18.04
C GLU A 552 16.36 -22.63 18.00
N GLY A 553 16.92 -21.68 17.26
CA GLY A 553 16.22 -20.44 17.00
C GLY A 553 17.06 -19.45 16.22
N LEU A 554 16.47 -18.26 16.05
CA LEU A 554 17.17 -17.13 15.48
C LEU A 554 16.78 -15.81 16.14
N LEU A 555 17.74 -14.90 16.18
CA LEU A 555 17.55 -13.48 16.41
C LEU A 555 17.91 -12.74 15.12
N ALA A 556 17.06 -11.82 14.69
CA ALA A 556 17.27 -11.05 13.48
C ALA A 556 17.08 -9.55 13.75
N ALA A 557 17.91 -8.76 13.09
CA ALA A 557 17.73 -7.32 12.95
C ALA A 557 17.78 -7.00 11.45
N ALA A 558 16.83 -6.24 10.90
CA ALA A 558 16.88 -5.85 9.49
C ALA A 558 16.49 -4.39 9.25
N SER A 559 17.12 -3.82 8.23
CA SER A 559 16.83 -2.49 7.71
C SER A 559 17.14 -2.40 6.22
N GLY A 560 16.16 -1.94 5.42
CA GLY A 560 16.28 -1.92 3.98
C GLY A 560 16.67 -3.29 3.44
N LYS A 561 17.75 -3.35 2.65
CA LYS A 561 18.33 -4.58 2.09
C LYS A 561 19.40 -5.24 2.96
N ASN A 562 19.43 -4.94 4.25
CA ASN A 562 20.43 -5.45 5.18
C ASN A 562 19.74 -6.24 6.28
N SER A 563 20.28 -7.39 6.65
CA SER A 563 19.89 -8.07 7.88
C SER A 563 21.12 -8.63 8.61
N LEU A 564 21.05 -8.66 9.93
CA LEU A 564 21.97 -9.35 10.82
C LEU A 564 21.17 -10.46 11.49
N ILE A 565 21.60 -11.70 11.33
CA ILE A 565 20.90 -12.87 11.85
C ILE A 565 21.88 -13.67 12.70
N ALA A 566 21.53 -13.93 13.95
CA ALA A 566 22.17 -14.92 14.79
C ALA A 566 21.28 -16.17 14.84
N TYR A 567 21.76 -17.32 14.39
CA TYR A 567 21.09 -18.61 14.49
C TYR A 567 21.82 -19.47 15.52
N TRP A 568 21.08 -20.29 16.25
CA TRP A 568 21.63 -21.33 17.11
C TRP A 568 20.85 -22.62 16.95
N GLU A 569 21.56 -23.72 17.05
CA GLU A 569 21.04 -25.06 17.29
C GLU A 569 21.91 -25.71 18.37
N SER A 570 21.29 -26.34 19.36
CA SER A 570 22.00 -27.01 20.45
C SER A 570 21.18 -28.20 20.94
N ASP A 571 21.82 -29.37 20.99
CA ASP A 571 21.28 -30.48 21.76
C ASP A 571 21.53 -30.25 23.26
N TYR A 572 20.76 -30.93 24.12
CA TYR A 572 20.92 -30.79 25.57
C TYR A 572 22.11 -31.58 26.14
N ASP A 573 22.81 -32.34 25.31
CA ASP A 573 23.82 -33.30 25.74
C ASP A 573 25.26 -32.78 25.58
N THR A 574 25.61 -31.98 24.55
CA THR A 574 26.79 -31.07 24.50
C THR A 574 27.04 -30.37 23.15
N GLU A 575 26.44 -30.79 22.02
CA GLU A 575 26.76 -30.21 20.70
C GLU A 575 25.97 -28.93 20.43
N TYR A 576 26.65 -27.92 19.86
CA TYR A 576 26.00 -26.72 19.35
C TYR A 576 26.60 -26.27 18.02
N ASP A 577 25.75 -25.67 17.18
CA ASP A 577 26.14 -24.98 15.95
C ASP A 577 25.46 -23.60 15.90
N ASN A 578 26.28 -22.57 15.94
CA ASN A 578 25.85 -21.18 16.01
C ASN A 578 26.42 -20.40 14.83
N TYR A 579 25.60 -19.50 14.28
CA TYR A 579 25.98 -18.64 13.17
C TYR A 579 25.61 -17.20 13.48
N ILE A 580 26.49 -16.26 13.16
CA ILE A 580 26.16 -14.84 13.12
C ILE A 580 26.49 -14.34 11.73
N VAL A 581 25.47 -13.99 10.95
CA VAL A 581 25.59 -13.61 9.54
C VAL A 581 24.98 -12.24 9.27
N TYR A 582 25.73 -11.42 8.55
CA TYR A 582 25.20 -10.23 7.91
C TYR A 582 24.83 -10.57 6.46
N ASN A 583 23.59 -10.31 6.08
CA ASN A 583 23.07 -10.49 4.72
C ASN A 583 22.89 -9.14 4.05
N ARG A 584 23.27 -9.08 2.76
CA ARG A 584 22.99 -7.96 1.85
C ARG A 584 22.17 -8.48 0.67
N TYR A 585 20.88 -8.15 0.65
CA TYR A 585 19.98 -8.50 -0.44
C TYR A 585 20.34 -7.73 -1.71
N ILE A 586 20.43 -8.44 -2.83
CA ILE A 586 20.65 -7.85 -4.15
C ILE A 586 19.29 -7.56 -4.76
N ASP A 587 18.45 -8.59 -4.77
CA ASP A 587 17.08 -8.61 -5.22
C ASP A 587 16.25 -9.57 -4.34
N ARG A 588 15.04 -9.90 -4.78
CA ARG A 588 14.14 -10.81 -4.06
C ARG A 588 14.53 -12.29 -4.13
N PHE A 589 15.51 -12.64 -4.96
CA PHE A 589 15.94 -14.03 -5.18
C PHE A 589 17.31 -14.30 -4.56
N SER A 590 18.11 -13.27 -4.32
CA SER A 590 19.53 -13.44 -3.99
C SER A 590 20.06 -12.47 -2.95
N SER A 591 20.98 -12.96 -2.13
CA SER A 591 21.75 -12.14 -1.20
C SER A 591 23.16 -12.69 -1.00
N TRP A 592 24.12 -11.78 -0.79
CA TRP A 592 25.42 -12.15 -0.24
C TRP A 592 25.33 -12.19 1.28
N PHE A 593 26.08 -13.08 1.91
CA PHE A 593 26.26 -13.04 3.35
C PHE A 593 27.70 -13.27 3.77
N GLY A 594 28.06 -12.71 4.91
CA GLY A 594 29.34 -12.92 5.56
C GLY A 594 29.16 -12.93 7.07
N GLY A 595 29.96 -13.72 7.78
CA GLY A 595 29.73 -13.93 9.19
C GLY A 595 30.75 -14.83 9.86
N VAL A 596 30.35 -15.37 11.00
CA VAL A 596 31.11 -16.36 11.76
C VAL A 596 30.23 -17.57 12.07
N SER A 597 30.81 -18.75 11.99
CA SER A 597 30.28 -20.01 12.53
C SER A 597 31.06 -20.37 13.79
N ILE A 598 30.34 -20.83 14.82
CA ILE A 598 30.87 -21.23 16.12
C ILE A 598 30.21 -22.58 16.43
N ALA A 599 30.98 -23.66 16.33
CA ALA A 599 30.48 -25.01 16.56
C ALA A 599 31.42 -25.78 17.49
N ASP A 600 30.84 -26.62 18.35
CA ASP A 600 31.57 -27.53 19.23
C ASP A 600 31.53 -28.95 18.64
N ARG A 601 32.46 -29.22 17.72
CA ARG A 601 32.74 -30.57 17.18
C ARG A 601 34.25 -30.79 17.15
N GLU A 602 34.75 -31.56 18.12
CA GLU A 602 36.12 -32.08 18.34
C GLU A 602 37.33 -31.10 18.28
N SER A 603 37.15 -29.84 17.88
CA SER A 603 38.11 -28.75 18.07
C SER A 603 37.41 -27.40 17.93
N ASP A 604 37.23 -26.67 19.03
CA ASP A 604 36.69 -25.30 19.08
C ASP A 604 37.24 -24.44 17.94
N LYS A 605 36.46 -24.22 16.88
CA LYS A 605 36.86 -23.43 15.73
C LYS A 605 35.77 -22.41 15.42
N THR A 606 35.95 -21.18 15.90
CA THR A 606 35.28 -20.02 15.30
C THR A 606 35.82 -19.84 13.88
N ARG A 607 34.97 -20.01 12.87
CA ARG A 607 35.36 -19.91 11.46
C ARG A 607 34.67 -18.71 10.81
N ALA A 608 35.42 -17.92 10.05
CA ALA A 608 34.81 -16.88 9.23
C ALA A 608 34.13 -17.54 8.02
N ILE A 609 32.93 -17.10 7.68
CA ILE A 609 32.16 -17.64 6.55
C ILE A 609 31.79 -16.54 5.57
N ILE A 610 31.77 -16.90 4.29
CA ILE A 610 31.22 -16.07 3.22
C ILE A 610 30.39 -16.96 2.29
N GLY A 611 29.22 -16.46 1.93
CA GLY A 611 28.27 -17.25 1.15
C GLY A 611 27.28 -16.44 0.36
N TYR A 612 26.42 -17.18 -0.31
CA TYR A 612 25.42 -16.70 -1.22
C TYR A 612 24.12 -17.46 -1.00
N ASN A 613 23.02 -16.72 -0.84
CA ASN A 613 21.67 -17.26 -0.79
C ASN A 613 21.01 -17.10 -2.16
N TYR A 614 20.30 -18.13 -2.60
CA TYR A 614 19.50 -18.09 -3.83
C TYR A 614 18.18 -18.85 -3.65
N LEU A 615 17.06 -18.21 -3.97
CA LEU A 615 15.75 -18.85 -4.00
C LEU A 615 15.59 -19.61 -5.32
N LEU A 616 15.62 -20.94 -5.28
CA LEU A 616 15.45 -21.81 -6.46
C LEU A 616 13.97 -21.96 -6.88
N PRO A 617 13.72 -22.36 -8.14
CA PRO A 617 12.42 -22.90 -8.53
C PRO A 617 11.94 -23.97 -7.55
N GLY A 618 10.66 -23.92 -7.18
CA GLY A 618 10.13 -24.69 -6.06
C GLY A 618 9.92 -23.88 -4.79
N LEU A 619 10.36 -22.61 -4.76
CA LEU A 619 10.51 -21.82 -3.52
C LEU A 619 11.36 -22.59 -2.50
N ILE A 620 12.55 -23.01 -2.94
CA ILE A 620 13.55 -23.70 -2.11
C ILE A 620 14.68 -22.70 -1.88
N ASP A 621 14.97 -22.36 -0.63
CA ASP A 621 16.13 -21.54 -0.30
C ASP A 621 17.38 -22.39 -0.37
N ALA A 622 18.32 -22.01 -1.23
CA ALA A 622 19.64 -22.59 -1.30
C ALA A 622 20.65 -21.61 -0.70
N LYS A 623 21.37 -22.04 0.34
CA LYS A 623 22.49 -21.30 0.92
C LYS A 623 23.77 -22.05 0.61
N LEU A 624 24.76 -21.36 0.05
CA LEU A 624 26.07 -21.92 -0.25
C LEU A 624 27.11 -21.05 0.43
N TRP A 625 28.04 -21.64 1.17
CA TRP A 625 29.14 -20.88 1.77
C TRP A 625 30.42 -21.67 1.85
N VAL A 626 31.52 -20.94 1.98
CA VAL A 626 32.82 -21.46 2.33
C VAL A 626 33.29 -20.82 3.62
N ASP A 627 34.01 -21.58 4.42
CA ASP A 627 34.62 -21.08 5.64
C ASP A 627 36.12 -20.78 5.46
N SER A 628 36.73 -20.21 6.50
CA SER A 628 38.14 -19.84 6.52
C SER A 628 39.13 -21.01 6.45
N GLN A 629 38.67 -22.25 6.61
CA GLN A 629 39.47 -23.48 6.49
C GLN A 629 39.33 -24.12 5.10
N GLY A 630 38.41 -23.59 4.28
CA GLY A 630 38.18 -24.06 2.91
C GLY A 630 37.01 -25.05 2.79
N ASP A 631 36.28 -25.27 3.88
CA ASP A 631 35.14 -26.18 3.86
C ASP A 631 33.93 -25.52 3.24
N ALA A 632 33.27 -26.27 2.36
CA ALA A 632 32.12 -25.81 1.62
C ALA A 632 30.86 -26.48 2.17
N ARG A 633 29.83 -25.67 2.40
CA ARG A 633 28.51 -26.15 2.83
C ARG A 633 27.44 -25.70 1.86
N ILE A 634 26.47 -26.58 1.66
CA ILE A 634 25.23 -26.28 0.96
C ILE A 634 24.04 -26.69 1.83
N TRP A 635 23.07 -25.78 1.92
CA TRP A 635 21.86 -25.96 2.72
C TRP A 635 20.64 -25.63 1.87
N PHE A 636 19.69 -26.56 1.80
CA PHE A 636 18.39 -26.37 1.18
C PHE A 636 17.31 -26.35 2.25
N ILE A 637 16.46 -25.32 2.22
CA ILE A 637 15.30 -25.19 3.10
C ILE A 637 14.04 -25.06 2.24
N LYS A 638 13.01 -25.82 2.58
CA LYS A 638 11.71 -25.75 1.94
C LYS A 638 10.59 -25.69 2.97
N GLU A 639 9.90 -24.56 3.00
CA GLU A 639 8.69 -24.36 3.79
C GLU A 639 7.43 -24.63 2.95
N LEU A 640 6.46 -25.31 3.56
CA LEU A 640 5.19 -25.72 2.98
C LEU A 640 4.06 -25.57 4.01
N MET A 641 3.00 -24.85 3.65
CA MET A 641 1.76 -24.89 4.43
C MET A 641 0.99 -26.16 4.05
N LEU A 642 0.88 -27.12 4.96
CA LEU A 642 0.08 -28.34 4.76
C LEU A 642 -1.41 -28.05 4.89
N THR A 643 -1.78 -27.30 5.94
CA THR A 643 -3.12 -26.76 6.18
C THR A 643 -3.03 -25.25 6.39
N ASN A 644 -4.11 -24.57 6.77
CA ASN A 644 -4.05 -23.14 7.06
C ASN A 644 -3.15 -22.83 8.27
N ASN A 645 -3.05 -23.72 9.25
CA ASN A 645 -2.31 -23.45 10.50
C ASN A 645 -1.14 -24.42 10.71
N THR A 646 -0.93 -25.38 9.80
CA THR A 646 0.14 -26.39 9.92
C THR A 646 1.17 -26.17 8.82
N GLY A 647 2.39 -25.80 9.22
CA GLY A 647 3.56 -25.73 8.36
C GLY A 647 4.40 -27.01 8.42
N LEU A 648 5.09 -27.32 7.33
CA LEU A 648 6.14 -28.32 7.25
C LEU A 648 7.38 -27.64 6.67
N GLU A 649 8.46 -27.69 7.42
CA GLU A 649 9.79 -27.23 7.03
C GLU A 649 10.66 -28.46 6.79
N LEU A 650 11.30 -28.50 5.63
CA LEU A 650 12.22 -29.56 5.23
C LEU A 650 13.60 -28.96 5.03
N GLU A 651 14.59 -29.54 5.69
CA GLU A 651 15.97 -29.08 5.61
C GLU A 651 16.87 -30.21 5.14
N TYR A 652 17.81 -29.88 4.26
CA TYR A 652 18.89 -30.78 3.87
C TYR A 652 20.20 -30.00 3.83
N GLN A 653 21.20 -30.49 4.54
CA GLN A 653 22.54 -29.90 4.60
C GLN A 653 23.58 -30.92 4.14
N TYR A 654 24.55 -30.43 3.38
CA TYR A 654 25.75 -31.17 3.01
C TYR A 654 26.99 -30.33 3.29
N ASP A 655 27.98 -30.94 3.93
CA ASP A 655 29.26 -30.36 4.34
C ASP A 655 30.40 -31.20 3.73
N THR A 656 31.50 -30.57 3.34
CA THR A 656 32.69 -31.26 2.85
C THR A 656 33.47 -32.03 3.92
N GLU A 657 33.37 -31.66 5.21
CA GLU A 657 33.97 -32.42 6.33
C GLU A 657 33.06 -33.54 6.86
N LEU A 658 31.72 -33.44 6.69
CA LEU A 658 30.72 -34.25 7.39
C LEU A 658 29.67 -34.92 6.48
N LYS A 659 28.99 -35.93 7.04
CA LYS A 659 27.88 -36.65 6.41
C LYS A 659 26.70 -35.68 6.15
N SER A 660 25.85 -36.04 5.19
CA SER A 660 24.61 -35.31 4.94
C SER A 660 23.66 -35.38 6.13
N GLU A 661 23.14 -34.23 6.55
CA GLU A 661 22.15 -34.09 7.61
C GLU A 661 20.82 -33.64 6.99
N TRP A 662 19.71 -34.05 7.60
CA TRP A 662 18.39 -33.62 7.15
C TRP A 662 17.40 -33.59 8.30
N SER A 663 16.43 -32.68 8.18
CA SER A 663 15.40 -32.47 9.18
C SER A 663 14.03 -32.28 8.54
N ALA A 664 12.99 -32.65 9.29
CA ALA A 664 11.61 -32.35 8.96
C ALA A 664 10.89 -31.83 10.21
N THR A 665 10.47 -30.58 10.17
CA THR A 665 9.80 -29.89 11.28
C THR A 665 8.35 -29.61 10.92
N LEU A 666 7.43 -30.18 11.69
CA LEU A 666 6.01 -29.88 11.63
C LEU A 666 5.66 -28.82 12.67
N ASP A 667 5.03 -27.72 12.27
CA ASP A 667 4.69 -26.60 13.15
C ASP A 667 3.18 -26.32 13.08
N TYR A 668 2.49 -26.35 14.22
CA TYR A 668 1.08 -25.98 14.33
C TYR A 668 0.93 -24.62 15.03
N ARG A 669 0.54 -23.60 14.26
CA ARG A 669 0.35 -22.22 14.72
C ARG A 669 -0.88 -22.11 15.63
N ILE A 670 -0.64 -21.78 16.91
CA ILE A 670 -1.71 -21.51 17.87
C ILE A 670 -2.16 -20.05 17.76
N ASN A 671 -1.19 -19.13 17.83
CA ASN A 671 -1.42 -17.69 17.75
C ASN A 671 -0.15 -17.00 17.21
N LYS A 672 -0.10 -15.67 17.27
CA LYS A 672 1.01 -14.88 16.73
C LYS A 672 2.37 -15.21 17.37
N GLN A 673 2.36 -15.58 18.65
CA GLN A 673 3.54 -15.78 19.49
C GLN A 673 3.90 -17.25 19.67
N PHE A 674 2.96 -18.19 19.53
CA PHE A 674 3.20 -19.59 19.87
C PHE A 674 2.76 -20.57 18.77
N SER A 675 3.56 -21.61 18.60
CA SER A 675 3.19 -22.84 17.89
C SER A 675 3.66 -24.06 18.65
N ILE A 676 3.06 -25.21 18.34
CA ILE A 676 3.51 -26.53 18.81
C ILE A 676 4.28 -27.17 17.65
N GLY A 677 5.51 -27.59 17.93
CA GLY A 677 6.41 -28.17 16.94
C GLY A 677 6.69 -29.64 17.23
N ALA A 678 6.87 -30.43 16.17
CA ALA A 678 7.50 -31.75 16.22
C ALA A 678 8.55 -31.85 15.12
N ARG A 679 9.77 -32.24 15.46
CA ARG A 679 10.89 -32.36 14.52
C ARG A 679 11.42 -33.78 14.50
N TYR A 680 11.82 -34.23 13.33
CA TYR A 680 12.75 -35.34 13.18
C TYR A 680 14.05 -34.82 12.60
N HIS A 681 15.17 -35.08 13.26
CA HIS A 681 16.51 -34.80 12.77
C HIS A 681 17.28 -36.10 12.53
N SER A 682 18.17 -36.13 11.54
CA SER A 682 18.98 -37.31 11.21
C SER A 682 19.79 -37.83 12.40
N ASP A 683 20.27 -36.93 13.26
CA ASP A 683 21.19 -37.25 14.35
C ASP A 683 20.48 -37.39 15.70
N THR A 684 19.80 -36.35 16.16
CA THR A 684 19.09 -36.30 17.45
C THR A 684 17.72 -36.97 17.45
N LYS A 685 17.24 -37.45 16.29
CA LYS A 685 15.97 -38.16 16.11
C LYS A 685 14.75 -37.27 16.41
N TRP A 686 13.75 -37.81 17.08
CA TRP A 686 12.47 -37.13 17.31
C TRP A 686 12.58 -36.13 18.46
N GLY A 687 11.90 -34.99 18.30
CA GLY A 687 11.63 -34.05 19.38
C GLY A 687 10.27 -33.40 19.21
N ALA A 688 9.65 -33.01 20.33
CA ALA A 688 8.40 -32.28 20.36
C ALA A 688 8.46 -31.14 21.39
N GLY A 689 7.80 -30.02 21.09
CA GLY A 689 7.83 -28.88 21.98
C GLY A 689 7.12 -27.64 21.43
N ILE A 690 7.61 -26.47 21.81
CA ILE A 690 6.94 -25.19 21.57
C ILE A 690 7.89 -24.25 20.85
N ARG A 691 7.42 -23.62 19.77
CA ARG A 691 8.10 -22.48 19.14
C ARG A 691 7.50 -21.19 19.70
N TRP A 692 8.37 -20.32 20.21
CA TRP A 692 8.03 -18.97 20.63
C TRP A 692 8.55 -17.97 19.61
N PHE A 693 7.73 -17.00 19.23
CA PHE A 693 8.09 -15.90 18.34
C PHE A 693 7.97 -14.59 19.10
N PHE A 694 9.03 -13.78 19.08
CA PHE A 694 9.10 -12.52 19.83
C PHE A 694 9.60 -11.36 19.01
#